data_AF-A0A1F6L9S7-F1
#
_entry.id   AF-A0A1F6L9S7-F1
#
_cell.length_a   1.000
_cell.length_b   1.000
_cell.length_c   1.000
_cell.angle_alpha   90.00
_cell.angle_beta   90.00
_cell.angle_gamma   90.00
#
_symmetry.space_group_name_H-M   'P 1'
#
loop_
_entity.id
_entity.type
_entity.pdbx_description
1 polymer ?
#
loop_
_entity_poly.entity_id
_entity_poly.type
_entity_poly.pdbx_seq_one_letter_code
_entity_poly.pdbx_strand_id
1 'polypeptide(L)'
;MFRVLITAAFLLVWTAATFAEAQKGGVVEPSKKLGFGARPAGMGNAYMAMADDATAVFWNPAALDLDRRYELFGQYSKTYFDKTWYNMFAYKHPVGRFGTIGGGMVLEGWGDLTRRNTAGGNIGTFDISKMNFMLGYGKQITNSLYVGSTLHVLREQIAEFSGTGFGLDVGALYRFTHAYVEFSRAYLTLAKAQIRSQAEGFYDQGAQAFQNGDLPRAFAMLEKALELDRDYKEARKLRDRTIDAGRRKGYQFQARAITNGHRAMVEFLRANPPMSLREATLSAWFNRGVELYDAGKLREAIPFFEGVIRHAQSDGITDKLSLGLNVQNFIEPQIKLKTVAEKLPMAAKLGASYRMFDWLQFALDLDLTTVDVHRIHFGLEWLPKSWLAVRTGLDNGDPTFGFGFRFSDLKFDYAILPSSLFDNFQRLSLSYEFGKSQGTVASERLQRGLTHRAKKEYPKAMQEWEEAQKLQPSNPMPRRYMAETRKDYDQNVLAPWSEAERRLAAGDLVEADRIVRSILEHDPAFDKALTAKAHIESTRDTFVEQHFVRGLTEYLIGNLSDAAREMERVLYFQPAHSAARRYLEAAKTRLIEREQFRDRYELYRKGLEEYRRGRWDEAESRLQLLVRRADGHPKAAAVLEQLAQFRQAQLEPDERKQEAARFELLAQAEFLKGQIDAAELLASHSLALDPDYAPARAILQEVQIRRAEEISEKLKLGDAAMNQGNVDVALKAWQEILAREIDHPEVRKRIEAHAGRFLSFVRSMVSESSRLQAGGDPEQALKFYNRALAVDPYNEAAAKGRGEIRSLLLPRIEREYADALGRFSKEEYEPAIATLDWIISVDPDDVRARQLRADAERRNKEKTDLARAQQLFNAGLTHYRNLHFEQAIAVWEMALSEYSSLAGARSLIEEARGRIDQAVREKDLEEKFVTGVNLYEQGNFMKAIEVWEEVRKADPQRKLVNNYLASARQSLDDQIAWHLREGDRLREQGNLLKAVESYQAAEKLHADHPEVRTRLADARSGLATQLAQWMDQGRAAVDAGQYESARAAFRAVLRVDPENAGARTGLNEIDRLSMARAEAERAIAIEGAPVVDRSAEHIAGWLQEADRYRQKVQLAVDQNRTDLAMQRARHVLSLYRQILTLDARHAAARSGETEWARRLEELQQRWKTEKSGAISQYIFSGLGHYQEGRLNEAVADWNRVLAIDSDNVKARDYIERARKKIEKLKRNETE
;
A
#
# COMPACT_ATOMS: atom_id res chain seq x y z
N MET A 1 -23.05 10.39 -53.26
CA MET A 1 -21.77 10.99 -53.69
C MET A 1 -21.30 10.46 -55.05
N PHE A 2 -21.27 9.15 -55.29
CA PHE A 2 -20.89 8.54 -56.59
C PHE A 2 -21.71 9.04 -57.80
N ARG A 3 -23.06 9.14 -57.65
CA ARG A 3 -23.93 9.75 -58.68
C ARG A 3 -23.59 11.22 -58.94
N VAL A 4 -23.33 12.00 -57.90
CA VAL A 4 -23.01 13.45 -58.00
C VAL A 4 -21.67 13.66 -58.73
N LEU A 5 -20.67 12.82 -58.47
CA LEU A 5 -19.36 12.91 -59.13
C LEU A 5 -19.40 12.45 -60.59
N ILE A 6 -20.19 11.43 -60.91
CA ILE A 6 -20.43 11.03 -62.31
C ILE A 6 -21.20 12.13 -63.05
N THR A 7 -22.23 12.72 -62.43
CA THR A 7 -22.97 13.83 -63.03
C THR A 7 -22.10 15.07 -63.18
N ALA A 8 -21.18 15.34 -62.23
CA ALA A 8 -20.22 16.44 -62.33
C ALA A 8 -19.16 16.19 -63.42
N ALA A 9 -18.66 14.96 -63.57
CA ALA A 9 -17.76 14.58 -64.66
C ALA A 9 -18.46 14.63 -66.02
N PHE A 10 -19.72 14.18 -66.11
CA PHE A 10 -20.54 14.31 -67.30
C PHE A 10 -20.84 15.77 -67.63
N LEU A 11 -21.14 16.61 -66.64
CA LEU A 11 -21.33 18.06 -66.81
C LEU A 11 -20.05 18.74 -67.24
N LEU A 12 -18.89 18.37 -66.68
CA LEU A 12 -17.57 18.87 -67.09
C LEU A 12 -17.21 18.48 -68.53
N VAL A 13 -17.47 17.23 -68.91
CA VAL A 13 -17.31 16.73 -70.29
C VAL A 13 -18.28 17.44 -71.25
N TRP A 14 -19.53 17.70 -70.83
CA TRP A 14 -20.53 18.39 -71.64
C TRP A 14 -20.24 19.90 -71.78
N THR A 15 -19.71 20.54 -70.74
CA THR A 15 -19.19 21.92 -70.83
C THR A 15 -17.93 22.01 -71.68
N ALA A 16 -17.01 21.04 -71.60
CA ALA A 16 -15.82 21.02 -72.46
C ALA A 16 -16.19 20.83 -73.94
N ALA A 17 -17.18 19.99 -74.24
CA ALA A 17 -17.69 19.76 -75.58
C ALA A 17 -18.40 21.00 -76.20
N THR A 18 -18.95 21.90 -75.39
CA THR A 18 -19.62 23.13 -75.87
C THR A 18 -18.66 24.28 -76.15
N PHE A 19 -17.41 24.24 -75.65
CA PHE A 19 -16.35 25.21 -76.00
C PHE A 19 -15.50 24.78 -77.21
N ALA A 20 -15.75 23.59 -77.79
CA ALA A 20 -14.96 23.00 -78.87
C ALA A 20 -15.33 23.47 -80.29
N GLU A 21 -16.38 24.28 -80.43
CA GLU A 21 -16.81 24.85 -81.72
C GLU A 21 -16.04 26.14 -82.03
N ALA A 22 -14.70 26.05 -82.15
CA ALA A 22 -13.90 27.12 -82.74
C ALA A 22 -12.63 26.55 -83.40
N GLN A 23 -12.47 26.89 -84.68
CA GLN A 23 -11.34 26.63 -85.59
C GLN A 23 -11.20 25.23 -86.20
N LYS A 24 -11.81 25.07 -87.39
CA LYS A 24 -11.40 24.09 -88.40
C LYS A 24 -10.23 24.65 -89.21
N GLY A 25 -9.08 23.99 -89.18
CA GLY A 25 -7.99 24.23 -90.13
C GLY A 25 -6.59 24.05 -89.58
N GLY A 26 -6.17 22.81 -89.33
CA GLY A 26 -4.77 22.46 -89.04
C GLY A 26 -4.45 21.07 -89.60
N VAL A 27 -3.32 20.93 -90.28
CA VAL A 27 -2.79 19.61 -90.71
C VAL A 27 -2.26 18.91 -89.46
N VAL A 28 -2.88 17.80 -89.09
CA VAL A 28 -2.48 17.01 -87.91
C VAL A 28 -1.24 16.18 -88.25
N GLU A 29 -0.18 16.30 -87.44
CA GLU A 29 1.00 15.45 -87.54
C GLU A 29 0.63 13.96 -87.36
N PRO A 30 1.03 13.06 -88.29
CA PRO A 30 0.73 11.64 -88.21
C PRO A 30 1.19 10.97 -86.91
N SER A 31 2.33 11.36 -86.31
CA SER A 31 2.83 10.78 -85.05
C SER A 31 1.88 10.95 -83.87
N LYS A 32 1.23 12.12 -83.76
CA LYS A 32 0.26 12.39 -82.69
C LYS A 32 -0.97 11.49 -82.79
N LYS A 33 -1.22 10.89 -83.97
CA LYS A 33 -2.30 9.92 -84.18
C LYS A 33 -1.92 8.48 -83.81
N LEU A 34 -0.63 8.16 -83.70
CA LEU A 34 -0.18 6.78 -83.54
C LEU A 34 -0.29 6.28 -82.09
N GLY A 35 0.02 7.08 -81.05
CA GLY A 35 0.04 6.59 -79.65
C GLY A 35 1.27 5.75 -79.29
N PHE A 36 1.35 5.23 -78.06
CA PHE A 36 2.57 4.59 -77.51
C PHE A 36 2.35 3.17 -76.98
N GLY A 37 3.12 2.19 -77.46
CA GLY A 37 3.07 0.79 -77.05
C GLY A 37 2.10 -0.08 -77.87
N ALA A 38 2.41 -1.37 -78.06
CA ALA A 38 1.50 -2.32 -78.72
C ALA A 38 0.27 -2.67 -77.84
N ARG A 39 0.44 -2.82 -76.52
CA ARG A 39 -0.68 -3.06 -75.59
C ARG A 39 -1.71 -1.92 -75.61
N PRO A 40 -1.33 -0.64 -75.47
CA PRO A 40 -2.26 0.48 -75.61
C PRO A 40 -2.87 0.58 -77.00
N ALA A 41 -2.10 0.30 -78.06
CA ALA A 41 -2.62 0.38 -79.42
C ALA A 41 -3.71 -0.67 -79.71
N GLY A 42 -3.58 -1.89 -79.18
CA GLY A 42 -4.62 -2.91 -79.25
C GLY A 42 -5.87 -2.60 -78.42
N MET A 43 -5.80 -1.57 -77.57
CA MET A 43 -6.86 -1.08 -76.70
C MET A 43 -7.49 0.21 -77.24
N GLY A 44 -7.34 0.49 -78.54
CA GLY A 44 -7.81 1.73 -79.14
C GLY A 44 -7.14 2.97 -78.55
N ASN A 45 -5.91 2.85 -78.02
CA ASN A 45 -5.19 3.92 -77.34
C ASN A 45 -5.84 4.42 -76.03
N ALA A 46 -6.80 3.69 -75.45
CA ALA A 46 -7.37 4.00 -74.13
C ALA A 46 -6.51 3.39 -73.00
N TYR A 47 -5.60 4.18 -72.42
CA TYR A 47 -4.57 3.70 -71.49
C TYR A 47 -4.21 4.67 -70.34
N MET A 48 -4.69 5.91 -70.37
CA MET A 48 -4.34 6.99 -69.42
C MET A 48 -4.54 6.65 -67.94
N ALA A 49 -5.57 5.86 -67.62
CA ALA A 49 -5.91 5.47 -66.26
C ALA A 49 -5.41 4.07 -65.86
N MET A 50 -4.55 3.44 -66.67
CA MET A 50 -4.07 2.08 -66.43
C MET A 50 -2.62 1.81 -66.85
N ALA A 51 -1.85 2.85 -67.16
CA ALA A 51 -0.45 2.73 -67.57
C ALA A 51 0.47 2.26 -66.44
N ASP A 52 0.49 0.96 -66.18
CA ASP A 52 1.21 0.33 -65.07
C ASP A 52 2.62 -0.16 -65.44
N ASP A 53 3.04 0.01 -66.69
CA ASP A 53 4.34 -0.42 -67.20
C ASP A 53 5.30 0.76 -67.49
N ALA A 54 6.49 0.45 -68.04
CA ALA A 54 7.48 1.48 -68.39
C ALA A 54 6.98 2.53 -69.41
N THR A 55 5.91 2.23 -70.17
CA THR A 55 5.33 3.20 -71.13
C THR A 55 4.55 4.32 -70.45
N ALA A 56 4.31 4.24 -69.14
CA ALA A 56 3.66 5.28 -68.35
C ALA A 56 4.33 6.66 -68.50
N VAL A 57 5.64 6.71 -68.76
CA VAL A 57 6.35 7.96 -69.05
C VAL A 57 5.77 8.72 -70.25
N PHE A 58 5.23 8.00 -71.25
CA PHE A 58 4.61 8.56 -72.46
C PHE A 58 3.11 8.88 -72.30
N TRP A 59 2.46 8.25 -71.33
CA TRP A 59 1.01 8.32 -71.13
C TRP A 59 0.63 9.18 -69.94
N ASN A 60 0.87 8.69 -68.72
CA ASN A 60 0.56 9.39 -67.48
C ASN A 60 1.71 9.15 -66.47
N PRO A 61 2.57 10.14 -66.21
CA PRO A 61 3.68 9.95 -65.28
C PRO A 61 3.24 9.64 -63.85
N ALA A 62 2.02 9.98 -63.44
CA ALA A 62 1.49 9.56 -62.14
C ALA A 62 1.38 8.04 -62.01
N ALA A 63 1.18 7.34 -63.12
CA ALA A 63 1.01 5.90 -63.17
C ALA A 63 2.34 5.14 -63.09
N LEU A 64 3.50 5.82 -63.23
CA LEU A 64 4.84 5.22 -63.07
C LEU A 64 5.00 4.49 -61.72
N ASP A 65 4.31 4.96 -60.68
CA ASP A 65 4.42 4.40 -59.32
C ASP A 65 3.34 3.35 -59.00
N LEU A 66 2.52 2.92 -59.98
CA LEU A 66 1.53 1.85 -59.80
C LEU A 66 2.16 0.48 -59.58
N ASP A 67 3.21 0.15 -60.34
CA ASP A 67 3.98 -1.09 -60.22
C ASP A 67 5.48 -0.78 -60.08
N ARG A 68 5.97 -0.92 -58.84
CA ARG A 68 7.34 -0.58 -58.42
C ARG A 68 8.36 -1.70 -58.71
N ARG A 69 8.44 -2.13 -59.96
CA ARG A 69 9.47 -3.04 -60.47
C ARG A 69 10.35 -2.36 -61.51
N TYR A 70 11.59 -2.80 -61.65
CA TYR A 70 12.41 -2.35 -62.77
C TYR A 70 11.85 -2.95 -64.04
N GLU A 71 11.72 -2.14 -65.09
CA GLU A 71 11.18 -2.62 -66.36
C GLU A 71 11.87 -1.92 -67.51
N LEU A 72 12.36 -2.71 -68.47
CA LEU A 72 12.83 -2.23 -69.77
C LEU A 72 11.77 -2.52 -70.82
N PHE A 73 11.53 -1.57 -71.71
CA PHE A 73 10.54 -1.66 -72.77
C PHE A 73 11.16 -1.24 -74.10
N GLY A 74 10.83 -1.98 -75.16
CA GLY A 74 11.16 -1.63 -76.54
C GLY A 74 9.97 -1.84 -77.46
N GLN A 75 9.78 -0.94 -78.42
CA GLN A 75 8.80 -1.08 -79.49
C GLN A 75 9.45 -0.88 -80.85
N TYR A 76 9.02 -1.70 -81.81
CA TYR A 76 9.27 -1.50 -83.22
C TYR A 76 7.93 -1.41 -83.98
N SER A 77 7.82 -0.42 -84.87
CA SER A 77 6.71 -0.29 -85.81
C SER A 77 7.23 0.13 -87.18
N LYS A 78 6.91 -0.68 -88.19
CA LYS A 78 7.12 -0.34 -89.60
C LYS A 78 5.84 0.26 -90.14
N THR A 79 5.93 1.44 -90.71
CA THR A 79 4.79 2.22 -91.22
C THR A 79 4.97 2.48 -92.73
N TYR A 80 3.95 3.04 -93.40
CA TYR A 80 3.89 3.56 -94.78
C TYR A 80 4.98 3.14 -95.80
N PHE A 81 4.57 2.48 -96.90
CA PHE A 81 5.38 2.24 -98.13
C PHE A 81 6.83 1.74 -97.92
N ASP A 82 7.13 1.11 -96.78
CA ASP A 82 8.49 0.74 -96.35
C ASP A 82 9.48 1.91 -96.12
N LYS A 83 8.98 3.15 -96.02
CA LYS A 83 9.80 4.37 -95.92
C LYS A 83 9.75 5.07 -94.56
N THR A 84 8.93 4.61 -93.62
CA THR A 84 8.75 5.27 -92.32
C THR A 84 8.99 4.33 -91.15
N TRP A 85 9.64 4.84 -90.11
CA TRP A 85 9.96 4.10 -88.89
C TRP A 85 9.46 4.84 -87.65
N TYR A 86 8.93 4.07 -86.69
CA TYR A 86 8.42 4.59 -85.42
C TYR A 86 8.78 3.65 -84.26
N ASN A 87 9.79 4.03 -83.50
CA ASN A 87 10.44 3.20 -82.48
C ASN A 87 10.37 3.85 -81.11
N MET A 88 10.33 3.02 -80.06
CA MET A 88 10.29 3.50 -78.69
C MET A 88 11.18 2.67 -77.78
N PHE A 89 11.73 3.35 -76.78
CA PHE A 89 12.43 2.72 -75.67
C PHE A 89 11.99 3.37 -74.37
N ALA A 90 11.75 2.57 -73.35
CA ALA A 90 11.48 3.09 -72.01
C ALA A 90 12.14 2.25 -70.92
N TYR A 91 12.43 2.90 -69.80
CA TYR A 91 12.96 2.30 -68.60
C TYR A 91 12.25 2.84 -67.37
N LYS A 92 11.84 1.95 -66.47
CA LYS A 92 11.21 2.28 -65.18
C LYS A 92 12.16 1.92 -64.05
N HIS A 93 12.42 2.87 -63.15
CA HIS A 93 13.35 2.73 -62.02
C HIS A 93 12.69 3.15 -60.69
N PRO A 94 12.24 2.20 -59.87
CA PRO A 94 11.69 2.50 -58.54
C PRO A 94 12.77 3.00 -57.57
N VAL A 95 12.56 4.16 -56.95
CA VAL A 95 13.50 4.80 -56.01
C VAL A 95 13.00 4.68 -54.56
N GLY A 96 12.69 3.45 -54.13
CA GLY A 96 12.26 3.17 -52.76
C GLY A 96 11.00 3.95 -52.35
N ARG A 97 11.08 4.72 -51.24
CA ARG A 97 10.00 5.58 -50.74
C ARG A 97 9.82 6.89 -51.52
N PHE A 98 10.77 7.22 -52.39
CA PHE A 98 10.78 8.50 -53.10
C PHE A 98 9.95 8.46 -54.38
N GLY A 99 9.33 7.34 -54.74
CA GLY A 99 8.55 7.19 -55.97
C GLY A 99 9.32 6.44 -57.04
N THR A 100 8.99 6.69 -58.30
CA THR A 100 9.55 5.98 -59.46
C THR A 100 9.98 6.98 -60.53
N ILE A 101 11.18 6.80 -61.07
CA ILE A 101 11.71 7.58 -62.21
C ILE A 101 11.53 6.75 -63.48
N GLY A 102 11.15 7.40 -64.57
CA GLY A 102 11.04 6.81 -65.89
C GLY A 102 11.93 7.52 -66.90
N GLY A 103 12.60 6.79 -67.78
CA GLY A 103 13.25 7.33 -68.97
C GLY A 103 12.53 6.82 -70.22
N GLY A 104 12.33 7.67 -71.21
CA GLY A 104 11.66 7.33 -72.46
C GLY A 104 12.33 7.97 -73.66
N MET A 105 12.24 7.32 -74.81
CA MET A 105 12.71 7.86 -76.09
C MET A 105 11.73 7.44 -77.17
N VAL A 106 11.30 8.41 -77.98
CA VAL A 106 10.50 8.19 -79.19
C VAL A 106 11.31 8.64 -80.40
N LEU A 107 11.37 7.77 -81.39
CA LEU A 107 12.17 7.89 -82.59
C LEU A 107 11.24 7.74 -83.80
N GLU A 108 11.14 8.79 -84.60
CA GLU A 108 10.31 8.82 -85.80
C GLU A 108 11.10 9.31 -87.02
N GLY A 109 10.85 8.74 -88.20
CA GLY A 109 11.40 9.30 -89.42
C GLY A 109 10.71 8.83 -90.70
N TRP A 110 10.92 9.64 -91.75
CA TRP A 110 10.46 9.44 -93.11
C TRP A 110 11.64 9.55 -94.06
N GLY A 111 11.92 8.48 -94.80
CA GLY A 111 13.01 8.43 -95.77
C GLY A 111 12.54 8.63 -97.21
N ASP A 112 13.47 9.00 -98.08
CA ASP A 112 13.29 9.04 -99.54
C ASP A 112 12.09 9.90 -100.00
N LEU A 113 11.87 11.04 -99.35
CA LEU A 113 10.82 11.99 -99.71
C LEU A 113 11.26 12.79 -100.95
N THR A 114 10.41 12.88 -101.96
CA THR A 114 10.73 13.61 -103.20
C THR A 114 10.77 15.13 -102.94
N ARG A 115 11.93 15.75 -103.17
CA ARG A 115 12.12 17.21 -103.14
C ARG A 115 11.67 17.78 -104.49
N ARG A 116 10.84 18.82 -104.47
CA ARG A 116 10.38 19.51 -105.68
C ARG A 116 10.77 20.99 -105.67
N ASN A 117 11.08 21.53 -106.84
CA ASN A 117 11.27 22.97 -107.02
C ASN A 117 9.92 23.70 -107.21
N THR A 118 9.95 25.01 -107.36
CA THR A 118 8.75 25.87 -107.53
C THR A 118 7.97 25.57 -108.81
N ALA A 119 8.60 24.97 -109.83
CA ALA A 119 7.95 24.53 -111.06
C ALA A 119 7.43 23.08 -110.99
N GLY A 120 7.54 22.42 -109.82
CA GLY A 120 7.10 21.04 -109.59
C GLY A 120 8.07 19.95 -110.05
N GLY A 121 9.23 20.32 -110.61
CA GLY A 121 10.28 19.39 -111.03
C GLY A 121 10.96 18.70 -109.83
N ASN A 122 11.26 17.42 -109.96
CA ASN A 122 11.97 16.64 -108.96
C ASN A 122 13.46 17.07 -108.90
N ILE A 123 13.96 17.42 -107.72
CA ILE A 123 15.33 17.89 -107.47
C ILE A 123 16.09 17.01 -106.46
N GLY A 124 15.68 15.75 -106.32
CA GLY A 124 16.32 14.77 -105.43
C GLY A 124 15.40 14.31 -104.30
N THR A 125 15.96 13.64 -103.31
CA THR A 125 15.25 13.19 -102.11
C THR A 125 15.78 13.88 -100.85
N PHE A 126 14.97 13.86 -99.79
CA PHE A 126 15.38 14.27 -98.45
C PHE A 126 14.68 13.42 -97.41
N ASP A 127 15.22 13.44 -96.19
CA ASP A 127 14.67 12.71 -95.05
C ASP A 127 14.14 13.69 -93.99
N ILE A 128 13.20 13.19 -93.19
CA ILE A 128 12.71 13.82 -91.98
C ILE A 128 12.98 12.89 -90.82
N SER A 129 13.52 13.40 -89.71
CA SER A 129 13.66 12.65 -88.46
C SER A 129 13.25 13.49 -87.27
N LYS A 130 12.55 12.86 -86.32
CA LYS A 130 12.16 13.44 -85.04
C LYS A 130 12.60 12.52 -83.92
N MET A 131 13.09 13.12 -82.85
CA MET A 131 13.53 12.44 -81.65
C MET A 131 12.98 13.16 -80.43
N ASN A 132 12.28 12.45 -79.56
CA ASN A 132 11.79 12.98 -78.30
C ASN A 132 12.36 12.16 -77.15
N PHE A 133 13.22 12.77 -76.34
CA PHE A 133 13.69 12.19 -75.08
C PHE A 133 12.82 12.65 -73.93
N MET A 134 12.48 11.73 -73.03
CA MET A 134 11.54 11.95 -71.95
C MET A 134 12.12 11.47 -70.63
N LEU A 135 12.01 12.30 -69.59
CA LEU A 135 12.38 11.94 -68.22
C LEU A 135 11.18 12.19 -67.30
N GLY A 136 10.61 11.10 -66.78
CA GLY A 136 9.42 11.09 -65.95
C GLY A 136 9.71 10.83 -64.48
N TYR A 137 8.84 11.35 -63.62
CA TYR A 137 8.80 11.05 -62.19
C TYR A 137 7.35 10.86 -61.75
N GLY A 138 7.07 9.80 -60.99
CA GLY A 138 5.75 9.51 -60.43
C GLY A 138 5.82 9.09 -58.97
N LYS A 139 4.81 9.47 -58.19
CA LYS A 139 4.74 9.14 -56.76
C LYS A 139 3.31 8.94 -56.28
N GLN A 140 3.10 7.87 -55.52
CA GLN A 140 1.92 7.67 -54.69
C GLN A 140 1.92 8.63 -53.48
N ILE A 141 0.88 9.47 -53.38
CA ILE A 141 0.71 10.46 -52.30
C ILE A 141 -0.21 9.92 -51.20
N THR A 142 -1.26 9.18 -51.56
CA THR A 142 -2.19 8.51 -50.63
C THR A 142 -2.50 7.09 -51.11
N ASN A 143 -3.30 6.31 -50.37
CA ASN A 143 -3.73 4.97 -50.82
C ASN A 143 -4.49 5.00 -52.16
N SER A 144 -5.06 6.15 -52.55
CA SER A 144 -5.87 6.30 -53.76
C SER A 144 -5.33 7.32 -54.76
N LEU A 145 -4.42 8.23 -54.37
CA LEU A 145 -3.94 9.33 -55.22
C LEU A 145 -2.46 9.19 -55.58
N TYR A 146 -2.17 9.34 -56.88
CA TYR A 146 -0.83 9.37 -57.46
C TYR A 146 -0.66 10.63 -58.30
N VAL A 147 0.55 11.17 -58.34
CA VAL A 147 0.91 12.37 -59.12
C VAL A 147 2.24 12.15 -59.84
N GLY A 148 2.48 12.85 -60.95
CA GLY A 148 3.75 12.77 -61.66
C GLY A 148 3.95 13.88 -62.69
N SER A 149 5.14 13.92 -63.27
CA SER A 149 5.53 14.86 -64.32
C SER A 149 6.53 14.23 -65.29
N THR A 150 6.55 14.67 -66.55
CA THR A 150 7.54 14.25 -67.56
C THR A 150 8.16 15.46 -68.25
N LEU A 151 9.49 15.54 -68.28
CA LEU A 151 10.23 16.51 -69.08
C LEU A 151 10.50 15.96 -70.48
N HIS A 152 10.33 16.77 -71.52
CA HIS A 152 10.52 16.42 -72.92
C HIS A 152 11.66 17.24 -73.54
N VAL A 153 12.48 16.59 -74.37
CA VAL A 153 13.47 17.22 -75.25
C VAL A 153 13.21 16.72 -76.66
N LEU A 154 12.55 17.57 -77.46
CA LEU A 154 12.17 17.27 -78.84
C LEU A 154 13.19 17.86 -79.79
N ARG A 155 13.73 17.04 -80.68
CA ARG A 155 14.59 17.45 -81.79
C ARG A 155 13.94 17.04 -83.09
N GLU A 156 13.84 17.97 -84.01
CA GLU A 156 13.32 17.74 -85.36
C GLU A 156 14.36 18.14 -86.39
N GLN A 157 14.50 17.32 -87.42
CA GLN A 157 15.33 17.58 -88.58
C GLN A 157 14.53 17.32 -89.85
N ILE A 158 14.47 18.32 -90.72
CA ILE A 158 13.85 18.26 -92.05
C ILE A 158 14.92 18.67 -93.06
N ALA A 159 15.37 17.72 -93.89
CA ALA A 159 16.49 17.92 -94.81
C ALA A 159 17.72 18.52 -94.07
N GLU A 160 18.22 19.68 -94.51
CA GLU A 160 19.33 20.40 -93.89
C GLU A 160 18.98 21.23 -92.63
N PHE A 161 17.70 21.37 -92.26
CA PHE A 161 17.26 22.21 -91.13
C PHE A 161 17.02 21.37 -89.88
N SER A 162 17.39 21.89 -88.70
CA SER A 162 17.09 21.24 -87.43
C SER A 162 16.73 22.24 -86.34
N GLY A 163 15.95 21.78 -85.35
CA GLY A 163 15.49 22.57 -84.23
C GLY A 163 15.33 21.71 -82.98
N THR A 164 15.35 22.34 -81.81
CA THR A 164 15.15 21.66 -80.53
C THR A 164 14.18 22.46 -79.66
N GLY A 165 13.24 21.77 -79.03
CA GLY A 165 12.26 22.32 -78.11
C GLY A 165 12.17 21.51 -76.81
N PHE A 166 11.75 22.18 -75.74
CA PHE A 166 11.62 21.59 -74.40
C PHE A 166 10.16 21.65 -73.95
N GLY A 167 9.65 20.54 -73.41
CA GLY A 167 8.26 20.43 -72.94
C GLY A 167 8.17 19.88 -71.53
N LEU A 168 7.02 20.10 -70.89
CA LEU A 168 6.69 19.50 -69.60
C LEU A 168 5.25 18.99 -69.61
N ASP A 169 5.07 17.76 -69.16
CA ASP A 169 3.77 17.13 -68.93
C ASP A 169 3.55 16.97 -67.42
N VAL A 170 2.29 17.05 -66.96
CA VAL A 170 1.91 16.82 -65.56
C VAL A 170 0.69 15.91 -65.47
N GLY A 171 0.76 14.89 -64.60
CA GLY A 171 -0.25 13.85 -64.50
C GLY A 171 -0.75 13.61 -63.07
N ALA A 172 -1.99 13.13 -62.96
CA ALA A 172 -2.61 12.63 -61.75
C ALA A 172 -3.38 11.33 -62.05
N LEU A 173 -3.50 10.47 -61.04
CA LEU A 173 -4.27 9.23 -61.11
C LEU A 173 -4.96 8.96 -59.76
N TYR A 174 -6.25 8.67 -59.81
CA TYR A 174 -7.06 8.34 -58.64
C TYR A 174 -7.68 6.94 -58.77
N ARG A 175 -7.49 6.05 -57.78
CA ARG A 175 -8.09 4.70 -57.74
C ARG A 175 -9.19 4.60 -56.68
N PHE A 176 -10.38 4.16 -57.08
CA PHE A 176 -11.54 4.02 -56.20
C PHE A 176 -11.54 2.66 -55.49
N THR A 177 -11.55 2.70 -54.15
CA THR A 177 -11.68 1.52 -53.27
C THR A 177 -12.99 1.62 -52.48
N HIS A 178 -13.73 0.51 -52.30
CA HIS A 178 -15.06 0.55 -51.66
C HIS A 178 -14.94 0.78 -50.14
N ALA A 179 -15.71 1.75 -49.61
CA ALA A 179 -15.63 2.18 -48.21
C ALA A 179 -15.79 1.03 -47.18
N TYR A 180 -16.76 0.13 -47.36
CA TYR A 180 -16.94 -1.04 -46.47
C TYR A 180 -15.76 -2.01 -46.48
N VAL A 181 -14.95 -2.06 -47.54
CA VAL A 181 -13.74 -2.89 -47.59
C VAL A 181 -12.61 -2.23 -46.82
N GLU A 182 -12.43 -0.92 -46.97
CA GLU A 182 -11.46 -0.15 -46.16
C GLU A 182 -11.80 -0.26 -44.67
N PHE A 183 -13.07 -0.06 -44.30
CA PHE A 183 -13.52 -0.22 -42.93
C PHE A 183 -13.41 -1.67 -42.45
N SER A 184 -13.79 -2.67 -43.25
CA SER A 184 -13.66 -4.08 -42.89
C SER A 184 -12.21 -4.50 -42.68
N ARG A 185 -11.25 -3.98 -43.46
CA ARG A 185 -9.81 -4.22 -43.22
C ARG A 185 -9.37 -3.61 -41.89
N ALA A 186 -9.82 -2.40 -41.57
CA ALA A 186 -9.53 -1.76 -40.28
C ALA A 186 -10.11 -2.56 -39.10
N TYR A 187 -11.41 -2.88 -39.15
CA TYR A 187 -12.10 -3.64 -38.09
C TYR A 187 -11.59 -5.08 -37.97
N LEU A 188 -11.28 -5.78 -39.07
CA LEU A 188 -10.66 -7.11 -39.04
C LEU A 188 -9.28 -7.07 -38.39
N THR A 189 -8.50 -6.02 -38.65
CA THR A 189 -7.18 -5.81 -38.03
C THR A 189 -7.31 -5.59 -36.52
N LEU A 190 -8.26 -4.75 -36.10
CA LEU A 190 -8.54 -4.49 -34.70
C LEU A 190 -9.08 -5.75 -33.97
N ALA A 191 -10.03 -6.46 -34.58
CA ALA A 191 -10.62 -7.68 -34.03
C ALA A 191 -9.57 -8.79 -33.85
N LYS A 192 -8.72 -9.02 -34.85
CA LYS A 192 -7.63 -10.00 -34.75
C LYS A 192 -6.59 -9.60 -33.71
N ALA A 193 -6.25 -8.31 -33.60
CA ALA A 193 -5.33 -7.81 -32.57
C ALA A 193 -5.90 -8.01 -31.15
N GLN A 194 -7.18 -7.73 -30.96
CA GLN A 194 -7.83 -7.85 -29.65
C GLN A 194 -8.06 -9.31 -29.24
N ILE A 195 -8.46 -10.19 -30.17
CA ILE A 195 -8.50 -11.65 -29.94
C ILE A 195 -7.11 -12.18 -29.58
N ARG A 196 -6.09 -11.73 -30.31
CA ARG A 196 -4.71 -12.17 -30.10
C ARG A 196 -4.21 -11.76 -28.72
N SER A 197 -4.51 -10.53 -28.29
CA SER A 197 -4.19 -10.03 -26.96
C SER A 197 -4.93 -10.81 -25.85
N GLN A 198 -6.21 -11.13 -26.05
CA GLN A 198 -6.96 -11.98 -25.11
C GLN A 198 -6.38 -13.40 -25.05
N ALA A 199 -6.03 -13.99 -26.19
CA ALA A 199 -5.42 -15.30 -26.28
C ALA A 199 -4.02 -15.34 -25.65
N GLU A 200 -3.22 -14.27 -25.78
CA GLU A 200 -1.93 -14.08 -25.10
C GLU A 200 -2.10 -14.10 -23.57
N GLY A 201 -3.11 -13.43 -23.03
CA GLY A 201 -3.39 -13.49 -21.59
C GLY A 201 -3.70 -14.90 -21.06
N PHE A 202 -4.41 -15.73 -21.84
CA PHE A 202 -4.63 -17.14 -21.48
C PHE A 202 -3.40 -18.03 -21.75
N TYR A 203 -2.60 -17.69 -22.78
CA TYR A 203 -1.34 -18.35 -23.04
C TYR A 203 -0.35 -18.15 -21.89
N ASP A 204 -0.22 -16.94 -21.38
CA ASP A 204 0.69 -16.61 -20.27
C ASP A 204 0.29 -17.37 -19.00
N GLN A 205 -1.01 -17.41 -18.68
CA GLN A 205 -1.54 -18.21 -17.58
C GLN A 205 -1.27 -19.71 -17.78
N GLY A 206 -1.38 -20.20 -19.02
CA GLY A 206 -1.08 -21.58 -19.39
C GLY A 206 0.41 -21.92 -19.32
N ALA A 207 1.27 -20.98 -19.72
CA ALA A 207 2.72 -21.14 -19.68
C ALA A 207 3.24 -21.12 -18.24
N GLN A 208 2.71 -20.23 -17.41
CA GLN A 208 3.01 -20.19 -15.98
C GLN A 208 2.56 -21.48 -15.27
N ALA A 209 1.34 -21.96 -15.55
CA ALA A 209 0.86 -23.23 -15.01
C ALA A 209 1.71 -24.42 -15.49
N PHE A 210 2.20 -24.40 -16.74
CA PHE A 210 3.09 -25.44 -17.27
C PHE A 210 4.44 -25.44 -16.56
N GLN A 211 5.02 -24.26 -16.32
CA GLN A 211 6.27 -24.11 -15.56
C GLN A 211 6.12 -24.57 -14.11
N ASN A 212 4.99 -24.29 -13.49
CA ASN A 212 4.67 -24.70 -12.11
C ASN A 212 4.32 -26.20 -12.00
N GLY A 213 4.30 -26.94 -13.11
CA GLY A 213 3.99 -28.37 -13.14
C GLY A 213 2.51 -28.73 -13.03
N ASP A 214 1.61 -27.73 -12.99
CA ASP A 214 0.15 -27.91 -13.03
C ASP A 214 -0.31 -28.12 -14.48
N LEU A 215 -0.01 -29.32 -14.99
CA LEU A 215 -0.29 -29.71 -16.37
C LEU A 215 -1.80 -29.65 -16.73
N PRO A 216 -2.75 -30.01 -15.85
CA PRO A 216 -4.18 -29.84 -16.12
C PRO A 216 -4.59 -28.38 -16.33
N ARG A 217 -4.12 -27.47 -15.46
CA ARG A 217 -4.43 -26.04 -15.59
C ARG A 217 -3.73 -25.42 -16.79
N ALA A 218 -2.49 -25.82 -17.06
CA ALA A 218 -1.75 -25.44 -18.26
C ALA A 218 -2.51 -25.84 -19.53
N PHE A 219 -2.95 -27.10 -19.59
CA PHE A 219 -3.71 -27.61 -20.73
C PHE A 219 -5.02 -26.84 -20.91
N ALA A 220 -5.78 -26.59 -19.84
CA ALA A 220 -7.04 -25.86 -19.89
C ALA A 220 -6.88 -24.40 -20.36
N MET A 221 -5.86 -23.68 -19.87
CA MET A 221 -5.62 -22.29 -20.26
C MET A 221 -5.07 -22.18 -21.69
N LEU A 222 -4.24 -23.13 -22.13
CA LEU A 222 -3.72 -23.17 -23.50
C LEU A 222 -4.80 -23.59 -24.51
N GLU A 223 -5.69 -24.50 -24.13
CA GLU A 223 -6.90 -24.79 -24.92
C GLU A 223 -7.79 -23.55 -24.99
N LYS A 224 -7.96 -22.80 -23.90
CA LYS A 224 -8.72 -21.53 -23.91
C LYS A 224 -8.08 -20.44 -24.79
N ALA A 225 -6.75 -20.37 -24.80
CA ALA A 225 -6.00 -19.49 -25.71
C ALA A 225 -6.21 -19.90 -27.19
N LEU A 226 -6.23 -21.20 -27.49
CA LEU A 226 -6.49 -21.73 -28.84
C LEU A 226 -7.98 -21.67 -29.23
N GLU A 227 -8.87 -21.69 -28.24
CA GLU A 227 -10.29 -21.33 -28.33
C GLU A 227 -10.52 -19.82 -28.48
N LEU A 228 -9.48 -18.98 -28.45
CA LEU A 228 -9.56 -17.56 -28.80
C LEU A 228 -8.77 -17.23 -30.08
N ASP A 229 -7.58 -17.78 -30.26
CA ASP A 229 -6.82 -17.69 -31.51
C ASP A 229 -6.32 -19.08 -31.95
N ARG A 230 -6.99 -19.66 -32.95
CA ARG A 230 -6.68 -21.01 -33.43
C ARG A 230 -5.29 -21.10 -34.06
N ASP A 231 -4.82 -20.01 -34.65
CA ASP A 231 -3.53 -19.94 -35.36
C ASP A 231 -2.40 -19.50 -34.43
N TYR A 232 -2.66 -19.44 -33.12
CA TYR A 232 -1.65 -19.22 -32.10
C TYR A 232 -0.69 -20.40 -31.98
N LYS A 233 0.32 -20.41 -32.86
CA LYS A 233 1.34 -21.46 -32.96
C LYS A 233 2.04 -21.74 -31.65
N GLU A 234 2.36 -20.71 -30.84
CA GLU A 234 3.06 -20.91 -29.56
C GLU A 234 2.14 -21.52 -28.49
N ALA A 235 0.88 -21.11 -28.39
CA ALA A 235 -0.10 -21.78 -27.52
C ALA A 235 -0.32 -23.24 -27.92
N ARG A 236 -0.34 -23.53 -29.23
CA ARG A 236 -0.47 -24.91 -29.75
C ARG A 236 0.74 -25.76 -29.39
N LYS A 237 1.95 -25.27 -29.66
CA LYS A 237 3.19 -25.97 -29.32
C LYS A 237 3.29 -26.23 -27.82
N LEU A 238 2.95 -25.24 -26.98
CA LEU A 238 3.04 -25.40 -25.54
C LEU A 238 1.98 -26.35 -25.00
N ARG A 239 0.77 -26.32 -25.58
CA ARG A 239 -0.27 -27.31 -25.27
C ARG A 239 0.20 -28.72 -25.63
N ASP A 240 0.77 -28.92 -26.81
CA ASP A 240 1.22 -30.25 -27.25
C ASP A 240 2.33 -30.78 -26.33
N ARG A 241 3.26 -29.90 -25.89
CA ARG A 241 4.24 -30.24 -24.84
C ARG A 241 3.58 -30.56 -23.49
N THR A 242 2.50 -29.86 -23.15
CA THR A 242 1.69 -30.13 -21.96
C THR A 242 1.04 -31.51 -22.03
N ILE A 243 0.55 -31.91 -23.20
CA ILE A 243 0.00 -33.25 -23.44
C ILE A 243 1.06 -34.32 -23.26
N ASP A 244 2.23 -34.15 -23.86
CA ASP A 244 3.33 -35.12 -23.78
C ASP A 244 3.87 -35.24 -22.35
N ALA A 245 4.03 -34.13 -21.65
CA ALA A 245 4.41 -34.11 -20.24
C ALA A 245 3.34 -34.78 -19.36
N GLY A 246 2.06 -34.56 -19.69
CA GLY A 246 0.92 -35.16 -18.99
C GLY A 246 0.87 -36.67 -19.14
N ARG A 247 1.05 -37.18 -20.36
CA ARG A 247 1.08 -38.62 -20.65
C ARG A 247 2.16 -39.34 -19.86
N ARG A 248 3.35 -38.75 -19.75
CA ARG A 248 4.46 -39.31 -18.94
C ARG A 248 4.15 -39.36 -17.44
N LYS A 249 3.21 -38.53 -16.97
CA LYS A 249 2.73 -38.49 -15.58
C LYS A 249 1.35 -39.15 -15.38
N GLY A 250 0.84 -39.88 -16.38
CA GLY A 250 -0.43 -40.62 -16.28
C GLY A 250 -1.70 -39.79 -16.52
N TYR A 251 -1.60 -38.53 -16.94
CA TYR A 251 -2.78 -37.71 -17.29
C TYR A 251 -3.32 -38.05 -18.68
N GLN A 252 -4.64 -38.20 -18.80
CA GLN A 252 -5.34 -38.26 -20.08
C GLN A 252 -5.99 -36.91 -20.38
N PHE A 253 -5.43 -36.16 -21.33
CA PHE A 253 -6.03 -34.92 -21.81
C PHE A 253 -6.80 -35.19 -23.10
N GLN A 254 -8.08 -34.83 -23.12
CA GLN A 254 -8.91 -34.84 -24.32
C GLN A 254 -9.07 -33.41 -24.83
N ALA A 255 -8.69 -33.16 -26.08
CA ALA A 255 -8.94 -31.89 -26.75
C ALA A 255 -10.44 -31.73 -27.00
N ARG A 256 -11.01 -30.57 -26.68
CA ARG A 256 -12.41 -30.28 -27.01
C ARG A 256 -12.52 -29.95 -28.50
N ALA A 257 -13.61 -30.40 -29.12
CA ALA A 257 -13.94 -29.96 -30.47
C ALA A 257 -14.32 -28.47 -30.44
N ILE A 258 -13.41 -27.63 -30.91
CA ILE A 258 -13.57 -26.17 -30.96
C ILE A 258 -14.68 -25.83 -31.97
N THR A 259 -15.75 -25.19 -31.51
CA THR A 259 -16.88 -24.80 -32.36
C THR A 259 -16.51 -23.59 -33.23
N ASN A 260 -16.82 -23.65 -34.53
CA ASN A 260 -16.42 -22.66 -35.51
C ASN A 260 -17.24 -21.36 -35.41
N GLY A 261 -16.58 -20.19 -35.41
CA GLY A 261 -17.23 -18.89 -35.65
C GLY A 261 -17.98 -18.81 -36.99
N HIS A 262 -17.67 -19.71 -37.93
CA HIS A 262 -18.42 -19.91 -39.17
C HIS A 262 -19.89 -20.32 -38.94
N ARG A 263 -20.25 -20.89 -37.79
CA ARG A 263 -21.63 -21.27 -37.47
C ARG A 263 -22.55 -20.04 -37.40
N ALA A 264 -22.11 -18.96 -36.76
CA ALA A 264 -22.87 -17.71 -36.66
C ALA A 264 -23.11 -17.08 -38.04
N MET A 265 -22.10 -17.12 -38.92
CA MET A 265 -22.24 -16.70 -40.31
C MET A 265 -23.21 -17.60 -41.09
N VAL A 266 -23.12 -18.92 -40.94
CA VAL A 266 -24.03 -19.87 -41.61
C VAL A 266 -25.48 -19.72 -41.13
N GLU A 267 -25.70 -19.52 -39.83
CA GLU A 267 -27.03 -19.28 -39.25
C GLU A 267 -27.59 -17.92 -39.70
N PHE A 268 -26.77 -16.87 -39.73
CA PHE A 268 -27.15 -15.57 -40.29
C PHE A 268 -27.53 -15.66 -41.77
N LEU A 269 -26.73 -16.35 -42.59
CA LEU A 269 -27.01 -16.56 -44.02
C LEU A 269 -28.24 -17.43 -44.27
N ARG A 270 -28.57 -18.34 -43.35
CA ARG A 270 -29.79 -19.15 -43.41
C ARG A 270 -31.05 -18.34 -43.06
N ALA A 271 -30.95 -17.46 -42.07
CA ALA A 271 -32.04 -16.58 -41.65
C ALA A 271 -32.22 -15.34 -42.54
N ASN A 272 -31.13 -14.88 -43.16
CA ASN A 272 -31.05 -13.72 -44.05
C ASN A 272 -30.31 -14.11 -45.33
N PRO A 273 -30.95 -14.89 -46.22
CA PRO A 273 -30.35 -15.23 -47.50
C PRO A 273 -29.96 -13.93 -48.24
N PRO A 274 -28.76 -13.87 -48.87
CA PRO A 274 -28.25 -12.65 -49.46
C PRO A 274 -29.26 -12.06 -50.45
N MET A 275 -29.79 -10.87 -50.12
CA MET A 275 -30.71 -10.12 -50.97
C MET A 275 -29.98 -9.71 -52.26
N SER A 276 -30.69 -9.68 -53.38
CA SER A 276 -30.15 -9.61 -54.75
C SER A 276 -29.50 -8.26 -55.16
N LEU A 277 -28.90 -7.50 -54.25
CA LEU A 277 -28.14 -6.27 -54.54
C LEU A 277 -26.78 -6.28 -53.82
N ARG A 278 -25.68 -6.22 -54.61
CA ARG A 278 -24.27 -6.35 -54.16
C ARG A 278 -23.89 -5.43 -52.99
N GLU A 279 -24.45 -4.21 -52.94
CA GLU A 279 -24.16 -3.22 -51.88
C GLU A 279 -24.93 -3.49 -50.58
N ALA A 280 -26.17 -3.98 -50.66
CA ALA A 280 -26.98 -4.34 -49.50
C ALA A 280 -26.38 -5.54 -48.74
N THR A 281 -25.81 -6.51 -49.47
CA THR A 281 -25.13 -7.67 -48.89
C THR A 281 -23.83 -7.27 -48.19
N LEU A 282 -23.00 -6.42 -48.81
CA LEU A 282 -21.76 -5.93 -48.17
C LEU A 282 -22.06 -5.07 -46.93
N SER A 283 -23.06 -4.20 -46.99
CA SER A 283 -23.49 -3.38 -45.85
C SER A 283 -24.09 -4.23 -44.73
N ALA A 284 -24.94 -5.21 -45.04
CA ALA A 284 -25.52 -6.11 -44.04
C ALA A 284 -24.45 -6.96 -43.33
N TRP A 285 -23.48 -7.49 -44.08
CA TRP A 285 -22.38 -8.25 -43.50
C TRP A 285 -21.45 -7.36 -42.68
N PHE A 286 -21.13 -6.16 -43.18
CA PHE A 286 -20.32 -5.20 -42.44
C PHE A 286 -20.98 -4.77 -41.14
N ASN A 287 -22.25 -4.33 -41.18
CA ASN A 287 -22.98 -3.88 -40.00
C ASN A 287 -23.15 -5.00 -38.98
N ARG A 288 -23.40 -6.25 -39.43
CA ARG A 288 -23.45 -7.40 -38.53
C ARG A 288 -22.09 -7.71 -37.91
N GLY A 289 -21.01 -7.56 -38.67
CA GLY A 289 -19.64 -7.66 -38.16
C GLY A 289 -19.34 -6.61 -37.10
N VAL A 290 -19.73 -5.35 -37.31
CA VAL A 290 -19.55 -4.24 -36.34
C VAL A 290 -20.39 -4.48 -35.09
N GLU A 291 -21.65 -4.89 -35.21
CA GLU A 291 -22.51 -5.22 -34.07
C GLU A 291 -21.91 -6.34 -33.20
N LEU A 292 -21.39 -7.40 -33.82
CA LEU A 292 -20.71 -8.49 -33.11
C LEU A 292 -19.37 -8.04 -32.50
N TYR A 293 -18.66 -7.13 -33.16
CA TYR A 293 -17.42 -6.54 -32.66
C TYR A 293 -17.68 -5.69 -31.42
N ASP A 294 -18.67 -4.80 -31.46
CA ASP A 294 -19.05 -3.92 -30.35
C ASP A 294 -19.64 -4.71 -29.17
N ALA A 295 -20.33 -5.82 -29.45
CA ALA A 295 -20.79 -6.77 -28.42
C ALA A 295 -19.65 -7.64 -27.83
N GLY A 296 -18.40 -7.43 -28.22
CA GLY A 296 -17.23 -8.19 -27.75
C GLY A 296 -17.15 -9.63 -28.29
N LYS A 297 -18.02 -10.02 -29.22
CA LYS A 297 -18.06 -11.35 -29.86
C LYS A 297 -17.12 -11.41 -31.07
N LEU A 298 -15.84 -11.10 -30.81
CA LEU A 298 -14.83 -10.87 -31.85
C LEU A 298 -14.65 -12.07 -32.80
N ARG A 299 -14.72 -13.31 -32.29
CA ARG A 299 -14.64 -14.54 -33.09
C ARG A 299 -15.80 -14.72 -34.06
N GLU A 300 -16.99 -14.28 -33.67
CA GLU A 300 -18.19 -14.32 -34.50
C GLU A 300 -18.17 -13.18 -35.52
N ALA A 301 -17.54 -12.04 -35.20
CA ALA A 301 -17.41 -10.89 -36.09
C ALA A 301 -16.44 -11.11 -37.27
N ILE A 302 -15.33 -11.83 -37.05
CA ILE A 302 -14.27 -12.05 -38.07
C ILE A 302 -14.80 -12.64 -39.38
N PRO A 303 -15.59 -13.74 -39.37
CA PRO A 303 -16.15 -14.30 -40.60
C PRO A 303 -16.97 -13.31 -41.42
N PHE A 304 -17.62 -12.32 -40.79
CA PHE A 304 -18.39 -11.29 -41.49
C PHE A 304 -17.48 -10.27 -42.18
N PHE A 305 -16.44 -9.75 -41.52
CA PHE A 305 -15.48 -8.85 -42.16
C PHE A 305 -14.65 -9.55 -43.25
N GLU A 306 -14.23 -10.80 -43.00
CA GLU A 306 -13.60 -11.65 -44.02
C GLU A 306 -14.57 -11.98 -45.15
N GLY A 307 -15.87 -12.08 -44.83
CA GLY A 307 -16.95 -12.20 -45.80
C GLY A 307 -17.04 -10.95 -46.67
N VAL A 308 -17.07 -9.75 -46.09
CA VAL A 308 -17.11 -8.47 -46.84
C VAL A 308 -15.90 -8.36 -47.76
N ILE A 309 -14.70 -8.66 -47.26
CA ILE A 309 -13.47 -8.59 -48.06
C ILE A 309 -13.47 -9.64 -49.16
N ARG A 310 -13.78 -10.91 -48.84
CA ARG A 310 -13.79 -12.00 -49.84
C ARG A 310 -14.90 -11.83 -50.85
N HIS A 311 -16.08 -11.40 -50.44
CA HIS A 311 -17.22 -11.16 -51.33
C HIS A 311 -16.97 -9.94 -52.20
N ALA A 312 -16.42 -8.86 -51.64
CA ALA A 312 -15.96 -7.74 -52.44
C ALA A 312 -14.82 -8.13 -53.39
N GLN A 313 -13.95 -9.08 -53.06
CA GLN A 313 -12.90 -9.55 -53.98
C GLN A 313 -13.44 -10.54 -55.03
N SER A 314 -14.31 -11.49 -54.65
CA SER A 314 -14.91 -12.49 -55.55
C SER A 314 -15.86 -11.85 -56.56
N ASP A 315 -16.56 -10.81 -56.14
CA ASP A 315 -17.47 -10.04 -56.98
C ASP A 315 -16.73 -8.84 -57.63
N GLY A 316 -15.42 -8.74 -57.36
CA GLY A 316 -14.45 -7.80 -57.88
C GLY A 316 -14.64 -6.34 -57.50
N ILE A 317 -15.38 -6.01 -56.45
CA ILE A 317 -15.89 -4.69 -56.04
C ILE A 317 -14.80 -3.65 -55.61
N THR A 318 -13.52 -4.00 -55.46
CA THR A 318 -12.43 -3.04 -55.16
C THR A 318 -11.42 -2.84 -56.30
N ASP A 319 -10.90 -1.61 -56.43
CA ASP A 319 -9.89 -1.18 -57.42
C ASP A 319 -10.32 -1.30 -58.89
N LYS A 320 -11.63 -1.41 -59.12
CA LYS A 320 -12.22 -1.50 -60.45
C LYS A 320 -12.03 -0.20 -61.22
N LEU A 321 -12.43 0.91 -60.62
CA LEU A 321 -12.43 2.21 -61.28
C LEU A 321 -11.16 2.99 -60.95
N SER A 322 -10.44 3.40 -61.99
CA SER A 322 -9.38 4.41 -61.89
C SER A 322 -9.71 5.58 -62.81
N LEU A 323 -9.40 6.80 -62.37
CA LEU A 323 -9.51 8.01 -63.18
C LEU A 323 -8.13 8.64 -63.33
N GLY A 324 -7.74 8.94 -64.55
CA GLY A 324 -6.48 9.59 -64.90
C GLY A 324 -6.71 10.97 -65.49
N LEU A 325 -5.80 11.89 -65.20
CA LEU A 325 -5.68 13.19 -65.84
C LEU A 325 -4.21 13.36 -66.25
N ASN A 326 -3.96 13.84 -67.47
CA ASN A 326 -2.65 14.34 -67.87
C ASN A 326 -2.80 15.63 -68.66
N VAL A 327 -2.00 16.63 -68.34
CA VAL A 327 -1.89 17.87 -69.10
C VAL A 327 -0.55 17.82 -69.81
N GLN A 328 -0.60 17.58 -71.12
CA GLN A 328 0.56 17.51 -71.99
C GLN A 328 0.96 18.89 -72.50
N ASN A 329 2.25 19.12 -72.66
CA ASN A 329 2.82 20.42 -73.03
C ASN A 329 2.33 21.55 -72.10
N PHE A 330 2.20 21.27 -70.80
CA PHE A 330 1.96 22.28 -69.76
C PHE A 330 2.98 23.43 -69.86
N ILE A 331 4.22 23.09 -70.19
CA ILE A 331 5.16 24.02 -70.83
C ILE A 331 5.22 23.65 -72.32
N GLU A 332 4.82 24.58 -73.19
CA GLU A 332 4.77 24.38 -74.64
C GLU A 332 6.17 24.33 -75.26
N PRO A 333 6.54 23.22 -75.92
CA PRO A 333 7.76 23.16 -76.73
C PRO A 333 7.72 24.16 -77.88
N GLN A 334 8.82 24.88 -78.07
CA GLN A 334 9.03 25.77 -79.21
C GLN A 334 10.17 25.25 -80.07
N ILE A 335 9.91 24.94 -81.33
CA ILE A 335 10.88 24.39 -82.27
C ILE A 335 11.09 25.39 -83.40
N LYS A 336 12.32 25.89 -83.56
CA LYS A 336 12.69 26.79 -84.65
C LYS A 336 13.65 26.08 -85.60
N LEU A 337 13.18 25.71 -86.79
CA LEU A 337 13.99 25.03 -87.81
C LEU A 337 14.83 26.01 -88.65
N LYS A 338 14.26 27.15 -89.03
CA LYS A 338 14.93 28.17 -89.86
C LYS A 338 14.51 29.60 -89.47
N THR A 339 13.28 30.00 -89.77
CA THR A 339 12.81 31.39 -89.64
C THR A 339 11.76 31.58 -88.54
N VAL A 340 10.76 30.70 -88.46
CA VAL A 340 9.65 30.78 -87.51
C VAL A 340 9.80 29.67 -86.45
N ALA A 341 9.50 30.01 -85.20
CA ALA A 341 9.36 29.02 -84.13
C ALA A 341 7.93 28.47 -84.14
N GLU A 342 7.78 27.16 -84.31
CA GLU A 342 6.53 26.44 -84.16
C GLU A 342 6.32 26.07 -82.69
N LYS A 343 5.10 26.27 -82.17
CA LYS A 343 4.74 25.88 -80.81
C LYS A 343 3.89 24.63 -80.83
N LEU A 344 4.23 23.66 -79.99
CA LEU A 344 3.36 22.50 -79.76
C LEU A 344 2.31 22.88 -78.71
N PRO A 345 1.02 22.77 -79.04
CA PRO A 345 -0.08 23.23 -78.18
C PRO A 345 -0.21 22.39 -76.92
N MET A 346 -0.68 23.02 -75.83
CA MET A 346 -1.14 22.33 -74.64
C MET A 346 -2.38 21.46 -74.95
N ALA A 347 -2.43 20.27 -74.39
CA ALA A 347 -3.56 19.34 -74.48
C ALA A 347 -3.86 18.70 -73.11
N ALA A 348 -5.14 18.53 -72.79
CA ALA A 348 -5.57 17.81 -71.59
C ALA A 348 -6.15 16.44 -71.98
N LYS A 349 -5.80 15.40 -71.23
CA LYS A 349 -6.28 14.04 -71.43
C LYS A 349 -6.95 13.53 -70.17
N LEU A 350 -8.16 13.02 -70.32
CA LEU A 350 -8.92 12.39 -69.25
C LEU A 350 -9.07 10.91 -69.56
N GLY A 351 -8.80 10.05 -68.58
CA GLY A 351 -8.94 8.61 -68.73
C GLY A 351 -9.76 8.01 -67.62
N ALA A 352 -10.50 6.96 -67.95
CA ALA A 352 -11.18 6.10 -67.00
C ALA A 352 -10.87 4.64 -67.33
N SER A 353 -10.49 3.86 -66.33
CA SER A 353 -10.32 2.42 -66.47
C SER A 353 -11.26 1.70 -65.51
N TYR A 354 -11.96 0.68 -66.00
CA TYR A 354 -12.85 -0.15 -65.20
C TYR A 354 -12.47 -1.63 -65.33
N ARG A 355 -11.79 -2.17 -64.31
CA ARG A 355 -11.50 -3.59 -64.17
C ARG A 355 -12.72 -4.33 -63.65
N MET A 356 -13.52 -4.87 -64.56
CA MET A 356 -14.73 -5.64 -64.24
C MET A 356 -14.37 -6.92 -63.47
N PHE A 357 -13.30 -7.59 -63.88
CA PHE A 357 -12.69 -8.77 -63.26
C PHE A 357 -11.17 -8.73 -63.45
N ASP A 358 -10.39 -9.53 -62.71
CA ASP A 358 -8.93 -9.63 -62.92
C ASP A 358 -8.55 -10.09 -64.34
N TRP A 359 -9.49 -10.73 -65.04
CA TRP A 359 -9.36 -11.19 -66.42
C TRP A 359 -10.06 -10.29 -67.44
N LEU A 360 -10.73 -9.21 -67.05
CA LEU A 360 -11.46 -8.32 -67.98
C LEU A 360 -11.42 -6.86 -67.54
N GLN A 361 -10.88 -6.00 -68.39
CA GLN A 361 -10.72 -4.58 -68.14
C GLN A 361 -11.22 -3.73 -69.32
N PHE A 362 -11.92 -2.65 -68.99
CA PHE A 362 -12.39 -1.63 -69.92
C PHE A 362 -11.60 -0.34 -69.72
N ALA A 363 -11.41 0.43 -70.77
CA ALA A 363 -10.80 1.76 -70.72
C ALA A 363 -11.52 2.73 -71.65
N LEU A 364 -11.58 3.99 -71.23
CA LEU A 364 -12.15 5.10 -71.99
C LEU A 364 -11.27 6.33 -71.78
N ASP A 365 -10.73 6.88 -72.86
CA ASP A 365 -9.96 8.12 -72.80
C ASP A 365 -10.55 9.20 -73.72
N LEU A 366 -10.41 10.45 -73.29
CA LEU A 366 -10.83 11.66 -73.99
C LEU A 366 -9.62 12.58 -74.15
N ASP A 367 -9.26 12.89 -75.39
CA ASP A 367 -8.22 13.85 -75.74
C ASP A 367 -8.87 15.21 -76.00
N LEU A 368 -8.65 16.17 -75.09
CA LEU A 368 -9.10 17.56 -75.18
C LEU A 368 -7.94 18.44 -75.66
N THR A 369 -7.95 18.78 -76.95
CA THR A 369 -6.91 19.60 -77.59
C THR A 369 -7.42 21.01 -77.89
N THR A 370 -6.51 21.99 -77.95
CA THR A 370 -6.85 23.41 -78.18
C THR A 370 -6.91 23.81 -79.65
N VAL A 371 -6.44 22.94 -80.56
CA VAL A 371 -6.24 23.24 -82.00
C VAL A 371 -6.68 22.08 -82.92
N ASP A 372 -7.25 21.01 -82.39
CA ASP A 372 -7.70 19.84 -83.17
C ASP A 372 -9.07 19.33 -82.69
N VAL A 373 -9.68 18.42 -83.44
CA VAL A 373 -10.92 17.74 -83.05
C VAL A 373 -10.66 16.87 -81.83
N HIS A 374 -11.55 16.95 -80.84
CA HIS A 374 -11.50 16.07 -79.67
C HIS A 374 -11.64 14.61 -80.09
N ARG A 375 -10.80 13.73 -79.51
CA ARG A 375 -10.79 12.31 -79.84
C ARG A 375 -11.28 11.49 -78.65
N ILE A 376 -11.98 10.40 -78.98
CA ILE A 376 -12.45 9.43 -78.01
C ILE A 376 -11.83 8.07 -78.30
N HIS A 377 -11.37 7.42 -77.24
CA HIS A 377 -10.71 6.13 -77.29
C HIS A 377 -11.46 5.16 -76.39
N PHE A 378 -11.67 3.94 -76.86
CA PHE A 378 -12.27 2.88 -76.07
C PHE A 378 -11.44 1.61 -76.18
N GLY A 379 -11.19 0.94 -75.06
CA GLY A 379 -10.38 -0.27 -75.00
C GLY A 379 -11.00 -1.36 -74.15
N LEU A 380 -10.74 -2.60 -74.56
CA LEU A 380 -11.09 -3.82 -73.83
C LEU A 380 -9.88 -4.76 -73.80
N GLU A 381 -9.45 -5.15 -72.60
CA GLU A 381 -8.43 -6.17 -72.36
C GLU A 381 -9.07 -7.40 -71.72
N TRP A 382 -8.88 -8.54 -72.35
CA TRP A 382 -9.34 -9.84 -71.88
C TRP A 382 -8.14 -10.75 -71.64
N LEU A 383 -7.98 -11.25 -70.40
CA LEU A 383 -6.90 -12.14 -69.98
C LEU A 383 -7.45 -13.54 -69.66
N PRO A 384 -7.76 -14.38 -70.66
CA PRO A 384 -8.30 -15.73 -70.43
C PRO A 384 -7.39 -16.61 -69.56
N LYS A 385 -6.08 -16.33 -69.58
CA LYS A 385 -5.07 -16.84 -68.65
C LYS A 385 -4.11 -15.71 -68.30
N SER A 386 -3.45 -15.76 -67.14
CA SER A 386 -2.49 -14.72 -66.73
C SER A 386 -1.27 -14.58 -67.65
N TRP A 387 -1.00 -15.57 -68.50
CA TRP A 387 0.05 -15.53 -69.51
C TRP A 387 -0.43 -15.06 -70.89
N LEU A 388 -1.74 -14.86 -71.09
CA LEU A 388 -2.34 -14.57 -72.39
C LEU A 388 -3.26 -13.34 -72.34
N ALA A 389 -3.08 -12.39 -73.25
CA ALA A 389 -3.90 -11.20 -73.38
C ALA A 389 -4.50 -11.07 -74.78
N VAL A 390 -5.80 -10.81 -74.87
CA VAL A 390 -6.51 -10.47 -76.10
C VAL A 390 -7.13 -9.09 -75.92
N ARG A 391 -6.95 -8.21 -76.90
CA ARG A 391 -7.34 -6.81 -76.79
C ARG A 391 -8.07 -6.35 -78.04
N THR A 392 -9.05 -5.48 -77.85
CA THR A 392 -9.70 -4.77 -78.94
C THR A 392 -10.12 -3.39 -78.46
N GLY A 393 -10.30 -2.46 -79.39
CA GLY A 393 -10.72 -1.11 -79.05
C GLY A 393 -11.11 -0.30 -80.27
N LEU A 394 -11.50 0.94 -80.02
CA LEU A 394 -11.79 1.95 -81.02
C LEU A 394 -10.88 3.14 -80.75
N ASP A 395 -10.09 3.54 -81.74
CA ASP A 395 -9.34 4.79 -81.74
C ASP A 395 -10.07 5.79 -82.64
N ASN A 396 -10.80 6.73 -82.03
CA ASN A 396 -11.58 7.74 -82.75
C ASN A 396 -12.52 7.16 -83.83
N GLY A 397 -13.07 5.97 -83.57
CA GLY A 397 -13.98 5.25 -84.47
C GLY A 397 -13.31 4.15 -85.31
N ASP A 398 -11.98 4.17 -85.49
CA ASP A 398 -11.27 3.10 -86.20
C ASP A 398 -11.04 1.88 -85.26
N PRO A 399 -11.34 0.64 -85.70
CA PRO A 399 -11.15 -0.54 -84.88
C PRO A 399 -9.67 -0.89 -84.68
N THR A 400 -9.36 -1.48 -83.54
CA THR A 400 -8.01 -1.95 -83.19
C THR A 400 -8.07 -3.34 -82.59
N PHE A 401 -7.01 -4.12 -82.81
CA PHE A 401 -6.87 -5.47 -82.29
C PHE A 401 -5.47 -5.68 -81.74
N GLY A 402 -5.35 -6.39 -80.63
CA GLY A 402 -4.06 -6.70 -80.03
C GLY A 402 -4.05 -8.03 -79.31
N PHE A 403 -2.83 -8.52 -79.10
CA PHE A 403 -2.57 -9.79 -78.46
C PHE A 403 -1.27 -9.73 -77.68
N GLY A 404 -1.16 -10.46 -76.57
CA GLY A 404 0.04 -10.46 -75.75
C GLY A 404 0.30 -11.78 -75.05
N PHE A 405 1.58 -12.10 -74.84
CA PHE A 405 2.05 -13.24 -74.09
C PHE A 405 2.99 -12.82 -72.97
N ARG A 406 2.91 -13.51 -71.83
CA ARG A 406 3.79 -13.30 -70.68
C ARG A 406 4.46 -14.61 -70.25
N PHE A 407 5.79 -14.61 -70.24
CA PHE A 407 6.65 -15.70 -69.78
C PHE A 407 7.50 -15.23 -68.60
N SER A 408 7.02 -15.48 -67.37
CA SER A 408 7.63 -14.99 -66.13
C SER A 408 7.76 -13.45 -66.11
N ASP A 409 8.96 -12.96 -66.40
CA ASP A 409 9.40 -11.57 -66.36
C ASP A 409 9.42 -10.92 -67.76
N LEU A 410 9.26 -11.73 -68.82
CA LEU A 410 9.23 -11.27 -70.21
C LEU A 410 7.79 -11.10 -70.70
N LYS A 411 7.49 -9.98 -71.35
CA LYS A 411 6.20 -9.71 -72.01
C LYS A 411 6.41 -9.42 -73.49
N PHE A 412 5.57 -10.02 -74.32
CA PHE A 412 5.50 -9.79 -75.76
C PHE A 412 4.11 -9.29 -76.11
N ASP A 413 4.00 -8.15 -76.80
CA ASP A 413 2.73 -7.59 -77.22
C ASP A 413 2.75 -7.25 -78.72
N TYR A 414 1.66 -7.56 -79.41
CA TYR A 414 1.45 -7.27 -80.83
C TYR A 414 0.10 -6.57 -81.02
N ALA A 415 0.04 -5.60 -81.93
CA ALA A 415 -1.21 -4.93 -82.29
C ALA A 415 -1.29 -4.58 -83.77
N ILE A 416 -2.52 -4.59 -84.29
CA ILE A 416 -2.88 -4.16 -85.63
C ILE A 416 -4.00 -3.12 -85.57
N LEU A 417 -3.82 -2.02 -86.30
CA LEU A 417 -4.76 -0.89 -86.37
C LEU A 417 -5.15 -0.68 -87.84
N PRO A 418 -6.24 -1.32 -88.30
CA PRO A 418 -6.87 -1.00 -89.57
C PRO A 418 -7.39 0.45 -89.55
N SER A 419 -7.02 1.24 -90.54
CA SER A 419 -7.42 2.65 -90.65
C SER A 419 -8.14 2.89 -91.98
N SER A 420 -9.17 3.72 -91.97
CA SER A 420 -9.85 4.17 -93.19
C SER A 420 -9.03 5.21 -93.97
N LEU A 421 -8.07 5.87 -93.32
CA LEU A 421 -7.22 6.92 -93.87
C LEU A 421 -5.84 6.43 -94.34
N PHE A 422 -5.43 5.22 -93.91
CA PHE A 422 -4.04 4.73 -94.03
C PHE A 422 -3.99 3.20 -94.21
N ASP A 423 -2.88 2.65 -94.74
CA ASP A 423 -2.62 1.19 -94.74
C ASP A 423 -2.55 0.63 -93.31
N ASN A 424 -2.84 -0.68 -93.15
CA ASN A 424 -2.86 -1.37 -91.85
C ASN A 424 -1.56 -1.18 -91.05
N PHE A 425 -1.64 -0.55 -89.87
CA PHE A 425 -0.49 -0.35 -89.00
C PHE A 425 -0.25 -1.55 -88.09
N GLN A 426 1.01 -1.97 -87.94
CA GLN A 426 1.40 -3.08 -87.07
C GLN A 426 2.45 -2.66 -86.04
N ARG A 427 2.36 -3.19 -84.82
CA ARG A 427 3.29 -2.91 -83.72
C ARG A 427 3.71 -4.16 -83.00
N LEU A 428 4.98 -4.18 -82.61
CA LEU A 428 5.56 -5.21 -81.77
C LEU A 428 6.28 -4.57 -80.59
N SER A 429 6.01 -5.07 -79.39
CA SER A 429 6.62 -4.61 -78.15
C SER A 429 7.19 -5.78 -77.35
N LEU A 430 8.33 -5.53 -76.71
CA LEU A 430 8.99 -6.45 -75.79
C LEU A 430 9.26 -5.72 -74.47
N SER A 431 8.90 -6.33 -73.35
CA SER A 431 9.19 -5.80 -72.01
C SER A 431 9.88 -6.84 -71.13
N TYR A 432 10.86 -6.42 -70.36
CA TYR A 432 11.55 -7.26 -69.38
C TYR A 432 11.51 -6.62 -67.99
N GLU A 433 10.83 -7.28 -67.05
CA GLU A 433 10.73 -6.88 -65.65
C GLU A 433 11.83 -7.56 -64.83
N PHE A 434 12.55 -6.84 -63.96
CA PHE A 434 13.60 -7.46 -63.15
C PHE A 434 13.72 -6.84 -61.76
N GLY A 435 14.45 -7.53 -60.89
CA GLY A 435 14.57 -7.19 -59.47
C GLY A 435 13.41 -7.71 -58.61
N LYS A 436 13.62 -7.73 -57.30
CA LYS A 436 12.58 -8.13 -56.34
C LYS A 436 11.60 -6.99 -56.14
N SER A 437 10.31 -7.31 -56.08
CA SER A 437 9.29 -6.34 -55.68
C SER A 437 9.61 -5.79 -54.28
N GLN A 438 9.24 -4.53 -54.00
CA GLN A 438 9.38 -3.96 -52.65
C GLN A 438 8.70 -4.83 -51.58
N GLY A 439 7.58 -5.49 -51.91
CA GLY A 439 6.90 -6.42 -51.01
C GLY A 439 7.74 -7.66 -50.66
N THR A 440 8.51 -8.18 -51.61
CA THR A 440 9.43 -9.32 -51.37
C THR A 440 10.59 -8.91 -50.46
N VAL A 441 11.21 -7.75 -50.69
CA VAL A 441 12.32 -7.25 -49.86
C VAL A 441 11.84 -6.90 -48.44
N ALA A 442 10.66 -6.29 -48.32
CA ALA A 442 10.04 -5.99 -47.03
C ALA A 442 9.77 -7.29 -46.23
N SER A 443 9.29 -8.34 -46.90
CA SER A 443 9.03 -9.65 -46.27
C SER A 443 10.31 -10.33 -45.78
N GLU A 444 11.41 -10.24 -46.53
CA GLU A 444 12.71 -10.77 -46.11
C GLU A 444 13.31 -10.02 -44.92
N ARG A 445 13.20 -8.69 -44.89
CA ARG A 445 13.60 -7.88 -43.73
C ARG A 445 12.74 -8.16 -42.49
N LEU A 446 11.43 -8.38 -42.69
CA LEU A 446 10.53 -8.78 -41.61
C LEU A 446 11.00 -10.08 -40.93
N GLN A 447 11.39 -11.08 -41.73
CA GLN A 447 11.94 -12.36 -41.26
C GLN A 447 13.30 -12.21 -40.55
N ARG A 448 14.20 -11.36 -41.07
CA ARG A 448 15.47 -11.06 -40.40
C ARG A 448 15.26 -10.41 -39.04
N GLY A 449 14.36 -9.44 -38.93
CA GLY A 449 14.01 -8.83 -37.64
C GLY A 449 13.47 -9.86 -36.64
N LEU A 450 12.62 -10.80 -37.09
CA LEU A 450 12.13 -11.91 -36.25
C LEU A 450 13.27 -12.84 -35.80
N THR A 451 14.26 -13.07 -36.66
CA THR A 451 15.45 -13.87 -36.33
C THR A 451 16.31 -13.19 -35.27
N HIS A 452 16.52 -11.88 -35.37
CA HIS A 452 17.24 -11.11 -34.35
C HIS A 452 16.48 -11.07 -33.01
N ARG A 453 15.15 -10.92 -33.00
CA ARG A 453 14.34 -11.00 -31.77
C ARG A 453 14.45 -12.38 -31.13
N ALA A 454 14.45 -13.45 -31.91
CA ALA A 454 14.62 -14.82 -31.40
C ALA A 454 16.00 -15.04 -30.74
N LYS A 455 17.03 -14.31 -31.21
CA LYS A 455 18.36 -14.28 -30.59
C LYS A 455 18.49 -13.27 -29.44
N LYS A 456 17.39 -12.61 -29.04
CA LYS A 456 17.34 -11.53 -28.05
C LYS A 456 18.18 -10.28 -28.42
N GLU A 457 18.50 -10.10 -29.70
CA GLU A 457 19.19 -8.91 -30.21
C GLU A 457 18.17 -7.81 -30.53
N TYR A 458 17.46 -7.33 -29.50
CA TYR A 458 16.30 -6.43 -29.67
C TYR A 458 16.59 -5.16 -30.48
N PRO A 459 17.72 -4.43 -30.29
CA PRO A 459 18.02 -3.26 -31.11
C PRO A 459 18.19 -3.57 -32.60
N LYS A 460 18.87 -4.68 -32.94
CA LYS A 460 19.04 -5.12 -34.34
C LYS A 460 17.70 -5.55 -34.97
N ALA A 461 16.85 -6.21 -34.18
CA ALA A 461 15.52 -6.62 -34.61
C ALA A 461 14.63 -5.43 -34.97
N MET A 462 14.61 -4.39 -34.12
CA MET A 462 13.87 -3.16 -34.37
C MET A 462 14.36 -2.43 -35.62
N GLN A 463 15.67 -2.38 -35.84
CA GLN A 463 16.26 -1.76 -37.04
C GLN A 463 15.80 -2.44 -38.34
N GLU A 464 15.81 -3.78 -38.42
CA GLU A 464 15.35 -4.51 -39.61
C GLU A 464 13.86 -4.30 -39.90
N TRP A 465 13.01 -4.18 -38.87
CA TRP A 465 11.59 -3.87 -39.05
C TRP A 465 11.33 -2.42 -39.43
N GLU A 466 12.11 -1.47 -38.92
CA GLU A 466 12.01 -0.07 -39.35
C GLU A 466 12.28 0.05 -40.86
N GLU A 467 13.32 -0.64 -41.35
CA GLU A 467 13.64 -0.73 -42.78
C GLU A 467 12.54 -1.46 -43.57
N ALA A 468 11.95 -2.53 -43.04
CA ALA A 468 10.81 -3.20 -43.67
C ALA A 468 9.58 -2.29 -43.78
N GLN A 469 9.33 -1.45 -42.77
CA GLN A 469 8.23 -0.49 -42.76
C GLN A 469 8.42 0.63 -43.79
N LYS A 470 9.66 1.10 -43.97
CA LYS A 470 10.00 2.11 -44.99
C LYS A 470 9.72 1.59 -46.40
N LEU A 471 9.91 0.30 -46.64
CA LEU A 471 9.66 -0.35 -47.93
C LEU A 471 8.17 -0.65 -48.19
N GLN A 472 7.37 -0.89 -47.14
CA GLN A 472 5.94 -1.16 -47.28
C GLN A 472 5.13 -0.48 -46.16
N PRO A 473 4.83 0.84 -46.28
CA PRO A 473 4.16 1.62 -45.23
C PRO A 473 2.75 1.11 -44.87
N SER A 474 2.08 0.43 -45.80
CA SER A 474 0.75 -0.16 -45.62
C SER A 474 0.78 -1.48 -44.84
N ASN A 475 1.95 -2.11 -44.64
CA ASN A 475 2.08 -3.34 -43.85
C ASN A 475 2.15 -3.01 -42.35
N PRO A 476 1.17 -3.45 -41.53
CA PRO A 476 1.14 -3.10 -40.11
C PRO A 476 2.13 -3.93 -39.26
N MET A 477 2.65 -5.04 -39.78
CA MET A 477 3.45 -6.00 -39.01
C MET A 477 4.76 -5.41 -38.45
N PRO A 478 5.58 -4.65 -39.20
CA PRO A 478 6.81 -4.10 -38.65
C PRO A 478 6.56 -3.12 -37.49
N ARG A 479 5.53 -2.27 -37.58
CA ARG A 479 5.13 -1.36 -36.48
C ARG A 479 4.78 -2.14 -35.22
N ARG A 480 3.97 -3.19 -35.38
CA ARG A 480 3.53 -4.05 -34.28
C ARG A 480 4.71 -4.74 -33.62
N TYR A 481 5.60 -5.37 -34.40
CA TYR A 481 6.76 -6.07 -33.86
C TYR A 481 7.74 -5.13 -33.15
N MET A 482 7.95 -3.92 -33.66
CA MET A 482 8.75 -2.90 -32.97
C MET A 482 8.11 -2.47 -31.65
N ALA A 483 6.80 -2.22 -31.62
CA ALA A 483 6.11 -1.80 -30.39
C ALA A 483 6.13 -2.88 -29.31
N GLU A 484 5.86 -4.13 -29.67
CA GLU A 484 5.95 -5.29 -28.75
C GLU A 484 7.37 -5.45 -28.24
N THR A 485 8.36 -5.44 -29.14
CA THR A 485 9.77 -5.66 -28.77
C THR A 485 10.33 -4.52 -27.92
N ARG A 486 9.92 -3.28 -28.20
CA ARG A 486 10.28 -2.13 -27.37
C ARG A 486 9.67 -2.25 -25.98
N LYS A 487 8.40 -2.63 -25.88
CA LYS A 487 7.75 -2.86 -24.59
C LYS A 487 8.47 -3.96 -23.80
N ASP A 488 8.79 -5.09 -24.43
CA ASP A 488 9.53 -6.19 -23.80
C ASP A 488 10.92 -5.73 -23.34
N TYR A 489 11.62 -4.92 -24.14
CA TYR A 489 12.94 -4.39 -23.80
C TYR A 489 12.89 -3.38 -22.65
N ASP A 490 11.92 -2.46 -22.67
CA ASP A 490 11.73 -1.47 -21.62
C ASP A 490 11.41 -2.14 -20.28
N GLN A 491 10.55 -3.16 -20.30
CA GLN A 491 10.12 -3.89 -19.10
C GLN A 491 11.20 -4.81 -18.52
N ASN A 492 11.99 -5.49 -19.36
CA ASN A 492 12.92 -6.54 -18.90
C ASN A 492 14.38 -6.09 -18.83
N VAL A 493 14.74 -4.95 -19.45
CA VAL A 493 16.12 -4.45 -19.49
C VAL A 493 16.22 -3.05 -18.88
N LEU A 494 15.51 -2.05 -19.43
CA LEU A 494 15.71 -0.65 -19.04
C LEU A 494 15.12 -0.29 -17.67
N ALA A 495 13.90 -0.73 -17.37
CA ALA A 495 13.29 -0.49 -16.07
C ALA A 495 14.02 -1.24 -14.94
N PRO A 496 14.37 -2.53 -15.09
CA PRO A 496 15.20 -3.23 -14.11
C PRO A 496 16.58 -2.58 -13.98
N TRP A 497 17.19 -2.10 -15.06
CA TRP A 497 18.49 -1.41 -14.99
C TRP A 497 18.42 -0.15 -14.12
N SER A 498 17.36 0.64 -14.24
CA SER A 498 17.15 1.83 -13.42
C SER A 498 17.05 1.48 -11.92
N GLU A 499 16.45 0.34 -11.59
CA GLU A 499 16.42 -0.17 -10.21
C GLU A 499 17.80 -0.69 -9.77
N ALA A 500 18.51 -1.42 -10.63
CA ALA A 500 19.87 -1.89 -10.36
C ALA A 500 20.82 -0.73 -10.04
N GLU A 501 20.76 0.37 -10.80
CA GLU A 501 21.56 1.58 -10.53
C GLU A 501 21.26 2.17 -9.13
N ARG A 502 19.98 2.24 -8.74
CA ARG A 502 19.59 2.70 -7.40
C ARG A 502 20.10 1.78 -6.30
N ARG A 503 20.02 0.46 -6.49
CA ARG A 503 20.49 -0.54 -5.52
C ARG A 503 22.01 -0.50 -5.36
N LEU A 504 22.74 -0.37 -6.45
CA LEU A 504 24.19 -0.18 -6.44
C LEU A 504 24.58 1.10 -5.70
N ALA A 505 23.88 2.22 -5.96
CA ALA A 505 24.13 3.49 -5.26
C ALA A 505 23.82 3.40 -3.74
N ALA A 506 22.85 2.57 -3.35
CA ALA A 506 22.51 2.32 -1.95
C ALA A 506 23.41 1.29 -1.25
N GLY A 507 24.34 0.63 -1.97
CA GLY A 507 25.18 -0.44 -1.45
C GLY A 507 24.47 -1.80 -1.27
N ASP A 508 23.27 -1.97 -1.83
CA ASP A 508 22.48 -3.21 -1.77
C ASP A 508 22.92 -4.18 -2.87
N LEU A 509 24.14 -4.74 -2.70
CA LEU A 509 24.79 -5.57 -3.71
C LEU A 509 24.04 -6.87 -4.04
N VAL A 510 23.28 -7.43 -3.08
CA VAL A 510 22.52 -8.67 -3.27
C VAL A 510 21.37 -8.48 -4.25
N GLU A 511 20.57 -7.43 -4.03
CA GLU A 511 19.45 -7.13 -4.92
C GLU A 511 19.95 -6.62 -6.28
N ALA A 512 21.01 -5.80 -6.28
CA ALA A 512 21.67 -5.37 -7.49
C ALA A 512 22.16 -6.55 -8.35
N ASP A 513 22.84 -7.54 -7.76
CA ASP A 513 23.33 -8.73 -8.49
C ASP A 513 22.17 -9.55 -9.08
N ARG A 514 21.09 -9.74 -8.33
CA ARG A 514 19.90 -10.46 -8.82
C ARG A 514 19.29 -9.76 -10.05
N ILE A 515 19.13 -8.44 -9.98
CA ILE A 515 18.57 -7.65 -11.08
C ILE A 515 19.53 -7.63 -12.27
N VAL A 516 20.83 -7.41 -12.04
CA VAL A 516 21.87 -7.40 -13.09
C VAL A 516 21.92 -8.74 -13.83
N ARG A 517 21.86 -9.87 -13.11
CA ARG A 517 21.79 -11.21 -13.73
C ARG A 517 20.52 -11.38 -14.57
N SER A 518 19.37 -10.96 -14.06
CA SER A 518 18.10 -11.02 -14.79
C SER A 518 18.14 -10.18 -16.08
N ILE A 519 18.75 -9.00 -16.04
CA ILE A 519 18.97 -8.17 -17.23
C ILE A 519 19.83 -8.91 -18.26
N LEU A 520 20.94 -9.51 -17.83
CA LEU A 520 21.87 -10.23 -18.71
C LEU A 520 21.28 -11.54 -19.28
N GLU A 521 20.26 -12.12 -18.66
CA GLU A 521 19.48 -13.21 -19.25
C GLU A 521 18.62 -12.74 -20.43
N HIS A 522 18.19 -11.48 -20.42
CA HIS A 522 17.36 -10.86 -21.47
C HIS A 522 18.20 -10.17 -22.53
N ASP A 523 19.28 -9.50 -22.16
CA ASP A 523 20.25 -8.86 -23.07
C ASP A 523 21.69 -9.16 -22.60
N PRO A 524 22.30 -10.26 -23.08
CA PRO A 524 23.66 -10.64 -22.71
C PRO A 524 24.75 -9.62 -23.11
N ALA A 525 24.42 -8.69 -24.01
CA ALA A 525 25.35 -7.67 -24.51
C ALA A 525 25.11 -6.29 -23.87
N PHE A 526 24.27 -6.21 -22.83
CA PHE A 526 23.99 -4.95 -22.16
C PHE A 526 25.19 -4.47 -21.32
N ASP A 527 25.98 -3.59 -21.94
CA ASP A 527 27.30 -3.14 -21.47
C ASP A 527 27.32 -2.63 -20.02
N LYS A 528 26.29 -1.88 -19.62
CA LYS A 528 26.20 -1.35 -18.26
C LYS A 528 26.01 -2.46 -17.21
N ALA A 529 25.20 -3.48 -17.50
CA ALA A 529 25.01 -4.62 -16.58
C ALA A 529 26.26 -5.51 -16.52
N LEU A 530 26.99 -5.67 -17.63
CA LEU A 530 28.28 -6.38 -17.63
C LEU A 530 29.32 -5.67 -16.74
N THR A 531 29.39 -4.34 -16.85
CA THR A 531 30.28 -3.51 -16.02
C THR A 531 29.90 -3.59 -14.53
N ALA A 532 28.60 -3.48 -14.22
CA ALA A 532 28.10 -3.61 -12.86
C ALA A 532 28.38 -5.01 -12.28
N LYS A 533 28.20 -6.07 -13.06
CA LYS A 533 28.50 -7.44 -12.66
C LYS A 533 29.97 -7.61 -12.27
N ALA A 534 30.89 -7.10 -13.09
CA ALA A 534 32.33 -7.16 -12.80
C ALA A 534 32.69 -6.39 -11.51
N HIS A 535 32.04 -5.23 -11.29
CA HIS A 535 32.23 -4.47 -10.05
C HIS A 535 31.74 -5.25 -8.81
N ILE A 536 30.52 -5.79 -8.85
CA ILE A 536 29.96 -6.62 -7.78
C ILE A 536 30.90 -7.80 -7.46
N GLU A 537 31.36 -8.51 -8.49
CA GLU A 537 32.28 -9.65 -8.35
C GLU A 537 33.59 -9.26 -7.67
N SER A 538 34.15 -8.08 -7.98
CA SER A 538 35.39 -7.58 -7.35
C SER A 538 35.24 -7.19 -5.88
N THR A 539 34.03 -6.80 -5.44
CA THR A 539 33.76 -6.34 -4.06
C THR A 539 33.19 -7.43 -3.14
N ARG A 540 32.90 -8.62 -3.70
CA ARG A 540 32.20 -9.72 -3.04
C ARG A 540 32.82 -10.13 -1.71
N ASP A 541 34.14 -10.33 -1.68
CA ASP A 541 34.81 -10.86 -0.49
C ASP A 541 34.78 -9.84 0.67
N THR A 542 34.97 -8.56 0.36
CA THR A 542 34.84 -7.47 1.35
C THR A 542 33.40 -7.36 1.86
N PHE A 543 32.39 -7.50 1.00
CA PHE A 543 30.99 -7.49 1.38
C PHE A 543 30.65 -8.64 2.34
N VAL A 544 31.08 -9.87 2.01
CA VAL A 544 30.87 -11.06 2.85
C VAL A 544 31.46 -10.85 4.24
N GLU A 545 32.69 -10.36 4.33
CA GLU A 545 33.36 -10.14 5.62
C GLU A 545 32.62 -9.07 6.47
N GLN A 546 32.30 -7.91 5.88
CA GLN A 546 31.62 -6.82 6.57
C GLN A 546 30.24 -7.22 7.09
N HIS A 547 29.44 -7.89 6.25
CA HIS A 547 28.09 -8.30 6.61
C HIS A 547 28.08 -9.46 7.61
N PHE A 548 29.07 -10.36 7.57
CA PHE A 548 29.22 -11.40 8.59
C PHE A 548 29.53 -10.81 9.96
N VAL A 549 30.47 -9.86 10.04
CA VAL A 549 30.81 -9.14 11.28
C VAL A 549 29.60 -8.38 11.82
N ARG A 550 28.85 -7.69 10.96
CA ARG A 550 27.64 -6.97 11.35
C ARG A 550 26.56 -7.92 11.86
N GLY A 551 26.30 -9.01 11.14
CA GLY A 551 25.32 -10.02 11.56
C GLY A 551 25.66 -10.66 12.90
N LEU A 552 26.94 -10.94 13.14
CA LEU A 552 27.41 -11.45 14.43
C LEU A 552 27.17 -10.42 15.55
N THR A 553 27.46 -9.15 15.28
CA THR A 553 27.25 -8.06 16.24
C THR A 553 25.77 -7.93 16.62
N GLU A 554 24.87 -7.91 15.64
CA GLU A 554 23.42 -7.88 15.87
C GLU A 554 22.94 -9.13 16.64
N TYR A 555 23.53 -10.30 16.36
CA TYR A 555 23.21 -11.52 17.09
C TYR A 555 23.58 -11.41 18.58
N LEU A 556 24.76 -10.86 18.89
CA LEU A 556 25.24 -10.65 20.26
C LEU A 556 24.42 -9.61 21.03
N ILE A 557 23.89 -8.60 20.35
CA ILE A 557 22.98 -7.57 20.90
C ILE A 557 21.58 -8.16 21.16
N GLY A 558 21.23 -9.28 20.54
CA GLY A 558 19.89 -9.87 20.62
C GLY A 558 18.91 -9.33 19.57
N ASN A 559 19.40 -8.59 18.56
CA ASN A 559 18.64 -8.18 17.38
C ASN A 559 18.58 -9.30 16.35
N LEU A 560 17.93 -10.40 16.73
CA LEU A 560 17.96 -11.66 15.99
C LEU A 560 17.41 -11.54 14.55
N SER A 561 16.46 -10.64 14.29
CA SER A 561 15.91 -10.40 12.95
C SER A 561 16.90 -9.74 12.01
N ASP A 562 17.65 -8.75 12.50
CA ASP A 562 18.69 -8.09 11.70
C ASP A 562 19.91 -8.99 11.54
N ALA A 563 20.29 -9.72 12.60
CA ALA A 563 21.30 -10.77 12.53
C ALA A 563 20.99 -11.81 11.45
N ALA A 564 19.76 -12.34 11.42
CA ALA A 564 19.32 -13.28 10.39
C ALA A 564 19.42 -12.68 8.99
N ARG A 565 18.99 -11.43 8.80
CA ARG A 565 19.05 -10.73 7.51
C ARG A 565 20.49 -10.56 7.02
N GLU A 566 21.40 -10.18 7.89
CA GLU A 566 22.81 -10.03 7.54
C GLU A 566 23.47 -11.38 7.23
N MET A 567 23.12 -12.46 7.96
CA MET A 567 23.60 -13.81 7.66
C MET A 567 23.06 -14.34 6.32
N GLU A 568 21.82 -14.01 5.94
CA GLU A 568 21.25 -14.35 4.63
C GLU A 568 21.99 -13.64 3.48
N ARG A 569 22.44 -12.39 3.68
CA ARG A 569 23.27 -11.66 2.69
C ARG A 569 24.63 -12.31 2.49
N VAL A 570 25.27 -12.77 3.57
CA VAL A 570 26.53 -13.52 3.51
C VAL A 570 26.34 -14.82 2.72
N LEU A 571 25.28 -15.57 3.03
CA LEU A 571 24.98 -16.85 2.38
C LEU A 571 24.57 -16.71 0.92
N TYR A 572 24.04 -15.57 0.48
CA TYR A 572 23.76 -15.31 -0.94
C TYR A 572 25.03 -15.40 -1.78
N PHE A 573 26.08 -14.70 -1.36
CA PHE A 573 27.36 -14.71 -2.06
C PHE A 573 28.22 -15.92 -1.70
N GLN A 574 28.16 -16.45 -0.48
CA GLN A 574 28.89 -17.65 -0.07
C GLN A 574 27.96 -18.67 0.60
N PRO A 575 27.21 -19.48 -0.18
CA PRO A 575 26.27 -20.45 0.37
C PRO A 575 26.92 -21.52 1.28
N ALA A 576 28.21 -21.77 1.08
CA ALA A 576 29.01 -22.72 1.85
C ALA A 576 29.58 -22.15 3.18
N HIS A 577 29.27 -20.89 3.52
CA HIS A 577 29.77 -20.26 4.74
C HIS A 577 29.13 -20.90 5.98
N SER A 578 29.84 -21.86 6.60
CA SER A 578 29.34 -22.70 7.69
C SER A 578 28.89 -21.90 8.91
N ALA A 579 29.67 -20.88 9.31
CA ALA A 579 29.36 -20.05 10.47
C ALA A 579 28.08 -19.22 10.28
N ALA A 580 27.93 -18.53 9.14
CA ALA A 580 26.74 -17.73 8.83
C ALA A 580 25.47 -18.58 8.84
N ARG A 581 25.53 -19.82 8.34
CA ARG A 581 24.39 -20.74 8.38
C ARG A 581 24.00 -21.13 9.80
N ARG A 582 24.96 -21.44 10.66
CA ARG A 582 24.70 -21.76 12.08
C ARG A 582 24.11 -20.56 12.82
N TYR A 583 24.64 -19.36 12.58
CA TYR A 583 24.12 -18.13 13.17
C TYR A 583 22.72 -17.78 12.68
N LEU A 584 22.42 -18.04 11.40
CA LEU A 584 21.07 -17.88 10.85
C LEU A 584 20.07 -18.83 11.53
N GLU A 585 20.40 -20.12 11.63
CA GLU A 585 19.56 -21.10 12.32
C GLU A 585 19.39 -20.73 13.80
N ALA A 586 20.48 -20.41 14.50
CA ALA A 586 20.43 -19.99 15.89
C ALA A 586 19.58 -18.72 16.11
N ALA A 587 19.69 -17.74 15.21
CA ALA A 587 18.86 -16.54 15.25
C ALA A 587 17.38 -16.87 15.03
N LYS A 588 17.06 -17.74 14.06
CA LYS A 588 15.69 -18.20 13.77
C LYS A 588 15.11 -19.01 14.94
N THR A 589 15.86 -19.93 15.52
CA THR A 589 15.43 -20.70 16.70
C THR A 589 15.16 -19.79 17.88
N ARG A 590 16.08 -18.87 18.21
CA ARG A 590 15.88 -17.91 19.30
C ARG A 590 14.74 -16.92 19.04
N LEU A 591 14.46 -16.57 17.79
CA LEU A 591 13.27 -15.76 17.43
C LEU A 591 11.99 -16.51 17.80
N ILE A 592 11.90 -17.79 17.44
CA ILE A 592 10.76 -18.65 17.78
C ILE A 592 10.60 -18.79 19.29
N GLU A 593 11.70 -19.04 20.02
CA GLU A 593 11.70 -19.12 21.49
C GLU A 593 11.29 -17.78 22.14
N ARG A 594 11.73 -16.65 21.59
CA ARG A 594 11.40 -15.30 22.05
C ARG A 594 9.94 -14.94 21.80
N GLU A 595 9.37 -15.34 20.67
CA GLU A 595 7.93 -15.19 20.40
C GLU A 595 7.09 -16.00 21.40
N GLN A 596 7.48 -17.25 21.67
CA GLN A 596 6.82 -18.08 22.68
C GLN A 596 6.97 -17.54 24.11
N PHE A 597 8.09 -16.89 24.44
CA PHE A 597 8.27 -16.20 25.73
C PHE A 597 7.45 -14.92 25.83
N ARG A 598 7.41 -14.10 24.77
CA ARG A 598 6.62 -12.87 24.70
C ARG A 598 5.14 -13.14 24.85
N ASP A 599 4.63 -14.20 24.21
CA ASP A 599 3.24 -14.60 24.34
C ASP A 599 2.90 -15.02 25.77
N ARG A 600 3.77 -15.78 26.44
CA ARG A 600 3.60 -16.16 27.86
C ARG A 600 3.61 -14.94 28.79
N TYR A 601 4.54 -14.00 28.57
CA TYR A 601 4.64 -12.78 29.37
C TYR A 601 3.46 -11.81 29.14
N GLU A 602 3.00 -11.64 27.89
CA GLU A 602 1.80 -10.85 27.59
C GLU A 602 0.52 -11.48 28.15
N LEU A 603 0.38 -12.81 28.11
CA LEU A 603 -0.73 -13.52 28.76
C LEU A 603 -0.73 -13.31 30.28
N TYR A 604 0.43 -13.37 30.92
CA TYR A 604 0.58 -13.09 32.36
C TYR A 604 0.26 -11.63 32.68
N ARG A 605 0.86 -10.69 31.95
CA ARG A 605 0.68 -9.23 32.12
C ARG A 605 -0.77 -8.83 31.91
N LYS A 606 -1.41 -9.30 30.84
CA LYS A 606 -2.83 -9.03 30.57
C LYS A 606 -3.72 -9.69 31.62
N GLY A 607 -3.39 -10.89 32.10
CA GLY A 607 -4.07 -11.50 33.24
C GLY A 607 -4.03 -10.62 34.49
N LEU A 608 -2.86 -10.10 34.83
CA LEU A 608 -2.67 -9.16 35.94
C LEU A 608 -3.30 -7.78 35.70
N GLU A 609 -3.37 -7.31 34.46
CA GLU A 609 -3.99 -6.03 34.12
C GLU A 609 -5.52 -6.09 34.22
N GLU A 610 -6.12 -7.21 33.82
CA GLU A 610 -7.55 -7.46 34.09
C GLU A 610 -7.81 -7.62 35.58
N TYR A 611 -6.89 -8.25 36.31
CA TYR A 611 -6.93 -8.35 37.77
C TYR A 611 -6.95 -6.96 38.41
N ARG A 612 -6.01 -6.07 38.07
CA ARG A 612 -5.96 -4.68 38.57
C ARG A 612 -7.17 -3.83 38.19
N ARG A 613 -7.87 -4.17 37.10
CA ARG A 613 -9.09 -3.46 36.64
C ARG A 613 -10.37 -3.99 37.28
N GLY A 614 -10.28 -4.97 38.17
CA GLY A 614 -11.45 -5.60 38.81
C GLY A 614 -12.25 -6.53 37.90
N ARG A 615 -11.67 -6.96 36.77
CA ARG A 615 -12.27 -7.89 35.81
C ARG A 615 -11.75 -9.30 36.08
N TRP A 616 -12.21 -9.84 37.21
CA TRP A 616 -11.66 -11.04 37.85
C TRP A 616 -11.87 -12.32 37.01
N ASP A 617 -12.99 -12.43 36.30
CA ASP A 617 -13.30 -13.61 35.47
C ASP A 617 -12.42 -13.66 34.21
N GLU A 618 -12.15 -12.50 33.61
CA GLU A 618 -11.21 -12.37 32.50
C GLU A 618 -9.75 -12.56 32.95
N ALA A 619 -9.41 -12.10 34.16
CA ALA A 619 -8.11 -12.34 34.77
C ALA A 619 -7.89 -13.83 35.04
N GLU A 620 -8.86 -14.49 35.65
CA GLU A 620 -8.85 -15.93 35.96
C GLU A 620 -8.72 -16.75 34.66
N SER A 621 -9.54 -16.48 33.65
CA SER A 621 -9.49 -17.19 32.36
C SER A 621 -8.13 -17.05 31.67
N ARG A 622 -7.54 -15.86 31.69
CA ARG A 622 -6.23 -15.60 31.05
C ARG A 622 -5.07 -16.22 31.83
N LEU A 623 -5.11 -16.17 33.15
CA LEU A 623 -4.10 -16.79 34.01
C LEU A 623 -4.21 -18.32 33.99
N GLN A 624 -5.41 -18.90 33.93
CA GLN A 624 -5.60 -20.35 33.75
C GLN A 624 -5.08 -20.82 32.38
N LEU A 625 -5.30 -20.01 31.33
CA LEU A 625 -4.77 -20.30 29.99
C LEU A 625 -3.23 -20.30 29.97
N LEU A 626 -2.59 -19.40 30.74
CA LEU A 626 -1.14 -19.38 30.93
C LEU A 626 -0.64 -20.62 31.66
N VAL A 627 -1.28 -21.02 32.76
CA VAL A 627 -0.90 -22.23 33.53
C VAL A 627 -0.99 -23.50 32.69
N ARG A 628 -2.01 -23.61 31.81
CA ARG A 628 -2.17 -24.75 30.89
C ARG A 628 -1.15 -24.77 29.75
N ARG A 629 -0.64 -23.61 29.31
CA ARG A 629 0.31 -23.51 28.18
C ARG A 629 1.78 -23.55 28.58
N ALA A 630 2.09 -23.37 29.87
CA ALA A 630 3.45 -23.17 30.36
C ALA A 630 3.79 -24.10 31.53
N ASP A 631 3.32 -25.35 31.51
CA ASP A 631 3.59 -26.40 32.51
C ASP A 631 3.63 -25.89 33.95
N GLY A 632 2.50 -25.32 34.40
CA GLY A 632 2.37 -24.96 35.81
C GLY A 632 3.16 -23.72 36.22
N HIS A 633 3.12 -22.64 35.42
CA HIS A 633 3.75 -21.35 35.75
C HIS A 633 3.45 -20.94 37.21
N PRO A 634 4.40 -21.08 38.15
CA PRO A 634 4.11 -21.14 39.58
C PRO A 634 3.57 -19.80 40.13
N LYS A 635 4.03 -18.68 39.55
CA LYS A 635 3.54 -17.34 39.88
C LYS A 635 2.09 -17.10 39.44
N ALA A 636 1.64 -17.72 38.34
CA ALA A 636 0.26 -17.59 37.86
C ALA A 636 -0.68 -18.53 38.62
N ALA A 637 -0.19 -19.70 39.03
CA ALA A 637 -0.91 -20.63 39.90
C ALA A 637 -1.18 -20.03 41.29
N ALA A 638 -0.20 -19.35 41.90
CA ALA A 638 -0.37 -18.66 43.19
C ALA A 638 -1.43 -17.54 43.13
N VAL A 639 -1.47 -16.77 42.04
CA VAL A 639 -2.49 -15.71 41.85
C VAL A 639 -3.89 -16.32 41.64
N LEU A 640 -4.00 -17.43 40.93
CA LEU A 640 -5.27 -18.16 40.76
C LEU A 640 -5.78 -18.77 42.07
N GLU A 641 -4.88 -19.28 42.91
CA GLU A 641 -5.20 -19.81 44.23
C GLU A 641 -5.73 -18.70 45.16
N GLN A 642 -5.12 -17.52 45.13
CA GLN A 642 -5.58 -16.34 45.88
C GLN A 642 -6.91 -15.79 45.35
N LEU A 643 -7.11 -15.75 44.02
CA LEU A 643 -8.40 -15.41 43.39
C LEU A 643 -9.54 -16.33 43.83
N ALA A 644 -9.25 -17.64 43.93
CA ALA A 644 -10.23 -18.64 44.35
C ALA A 644 -10.63 -18.48 45.83
N GLN A 645 -9.70 -18.07 46.70
CA GLN A 645 -9.97 -17.76 48.11
C GLN A 645 -10.80 -16.48 48.27
N PHE A 646 -10.52 -15.44 47.46
CA PHE A 646 -11.26 -14.18 47.46
C PHE A 646 -12.73 -14.36 47.03
N ARG A 647 -13.02 -15.21 46.03
CA ARG A 647 -14.37 -15.46 45.54
C ARG A 647 -15.31 -16.09 46.59
N GLN A 648 -14.75 -16.70 47.65
CA GLN A 648 -15.52 -17.27 48.75
C GLN A 648 -15.95 -16.25 49.80
N ALA A 649 -15.43 -15.01 49.77
CA ALA A 649 -15.79 -13.96 50.71
C ALA A 649 -16.37 -12.75 49.95
N GLN A 650 -17.68 -12.52 50.05
CA GLN A 650 -18.29 -11.24 49.65
C GLN A 650 -17.90 -10.18 50.71
N LEU A 651 -16.73 -9.57 50.54
CA LEU A 651 -16.18 -8.63 51.50
C LEU A 651 -16.75 -7.20 51.30
N GLU A 652 -17.20 -6.60 52.39
CA GLU A 652 -17.68 -5.21 52.46
C GLU A 652 -16.51 -4.20 52.22
N PRO A 653 -16.78 -2.93 51.89
CA PRO A 653 -15.73 -1.93 51.58
C PRO A 653 -14.64 -1.77 52.65
N ASP A 654 -14.97 -1.93 53.93
CA ASP A 654 -14.02 -1.81 55.05
C ASP A 654 -13.09 -3.03 55.16
N GLU A 655 -13.57 -4.22 54.79
CA GLU A 655 -12.80 -5.45 54.80
C GLU A 655 -11.78 -5.48 53.64
N ARG A 656 -12.12 -4.90 52.48
CA ARG A 656 -11.18 -4.73 51.36
C ARG A 656 -9.96 -3.88 51.72
N LYS A 657 -10.14 -2.85 52.55
CA LYS A 657 -9.02 -2.02 53.06
C LYS A 657 -8.13 -2.79 54.03
N GLN A 658 -8.72 -3.63 54.89
CA GLN A 658 -7.95 -4.47 55.81
C GLN A 658 -7.14 -5.54 55.06
N GLU A 659 -7.72 -6.14 54.02
CA GLU A 659 -7.03 -7.11 53.18
C GLU A 659 -5.92 -6.44 52.33
N ALA A 660 -6.17 -5.24 51.78
CA ALA A 660 -5.15 -4.45 51.10
C ALA A 660 -3.95 -4.15 52.00
N ALA A 661 -4.19 -3.79 53.27
CA ALA A 661 -3.14 -3.59 54.27
C ALA A 661 -2.34 -4.87 54.57
N ARG A 662 -3.02 -6.02 54.63
CA ARG A 662 -2.37 -7.32 54.84
C ARG A 662 -1.42 -7.68 53.68
N PHE A 663 -1.85 -7.49 52.43
CA PHE A 663 -1.01 -7.76 51.27
C PHE A 663 0.16 -6.80 51.13
N GLU A 664 0.02 -5.56 51.61
CA GLU A 664 1.13 -4.62 51.70
C GLU A 664 2.19 -5.08 52.71
N LEU A 665 1.80 -5.51 53.91
CA LEU A 665 2.73 -6.08 54.90
C LEU A 665 3.49 -7.29 54.35
N LEU A 666 2.80 -8.15 53.59
CA LEU A 666 3.44 -9.27 52.91
C LEU A 666 4.41 -8.82 51.81
N ALA A 667 4.02 -7.82 51.01
CA ALA A 667 4.87 -7.23 49.99
C ALA A 667 6.14 -6.62 50.61
N GLN A 668 6.01 -5.95 51.74
CA GLN A 668 7.12 -5.34 52.46
C GLN A 668 8.03 -6.42 53.06
N ALA A 669 7.47 -7.48 53.61
CA ALA A 669 8.23 -8.62 54.10
C ALA A 669 9.05 -9.28 52.97
N GLU A 670 8.47 -9.49 51.79
CA GLU A 670 9.18 -10.04 50.64
C GLU A 670 10.22 -9.07 50.06
N PHE A 671 9.95 -7.76 50.10
CA PHE A 671 10.92 -6.74 49.69
C PHE A 671 12.15 -6.72 50.61
N LEU A 672 11.94 -6.83 51.93
CA LEU A 672 13.00 -6.92 52.93
C LEU A 672 13.82 -8.21 52.81
N LYS A 673 13.20 -9.31 52.37
CA LYS A 673 13.89 -10.56 52.02
C LYS A 673 14.68 -10.49 50.70
N GLY A 674 14.60 -9.37 49.97
CA GLY A 674 15.24 -9.21 48.65
C GLY A 674 14.50 -9.90 47.52
N GLN A 675 13.27 -10.39 47.74
CA GLN A 675 12.45 -11.02 46.70
C GLN A 675 11.67 -9.96 45.92
N ILE A 676 12.38 -9.16 45.14
CA ILE A 676 11.85 -7.98 44.43
C ILE A 676 10.62 -8.31 43.56
N ASP A 677 10.62 -9.46 42.88
CA ASP A 677 9.49 -9.91 42.06
C ASP A 677 8.25 -10.31 42.88
N ALA A 678 8.45 -10.91 44.05
CA ALA A 678 7.36 -11.31 44.94
C ALA A 678 6.75 -10.09 45.62
N ALA A 679 7.60 -9.15 46.05
CA ALA A 679 7.18 -7.85 46.56
C ALA A 679 6.35 -7.05 45.54
N GLU A 680 6.79 -6.99 44.28
CA GLU A 680 6.05 -6.29 43.21
C GLU A 680 4.67 -6.89 42.99
N LEU A 681 4.57 -8.22 43.03
CA LEU A 681 3.32 -8.95 42.85
C LEU A 681 2.34 -8.69 43.99
N LEU A 682 2.80 -8.81 45.24
CA LEU A 682 2.00 -8.60 46.45
C LEU A 682 1.58 -7.13 46.60
N ALA A 683 2.46 -6.18 46.29
CA ALA A 683 2.12 -4.75 46.30
C ALA A 683 1.12 -4.40 45.17
N SER A 684 1.27 -5.02 43.99
CA SER A 684 0.27 -4.89 42.92
C SER A 684 -1.09 -5.47 43.30
N HIS A 685 -1.12 -6.52 44.12
CA HIS A 685 -2.35 -7.16 44.62
C HIS A 685 -3.05 -6.27 45.65
N SER A 686 -2.30 -5.68 46.58
CA SER A 686 -2.80 -4.68 47.52
C SER A 686 -3.50 -3.50 46.79
N LEU A 687 -2.89 -2.98 45.72
CA LEU A 687 -3.50 -1.92 44.89
C LEU A 687 -4.70 -2.37 44.04
N ALA A 688 -4.86 -3.67 43.78
CA ALA A 688 -6.05 -4.17 43.11
C ALA A 688 -7.26 -4.21 44.07
N LEU A 689 -7.02 -4.36 45.38
CA LEU A 689 -8.04 -4.36 46.42
C LEU A 689 -8.46 -2.93 46.81
N ASP A 690 -7.50 -2.01 46.92
CA ASP A 690 -7.73 -0.58 47.08
C ASP A 690 -6.76 0.21 46.17
N PRO A 691 -7.25 0.70 45.00
CA PRO A 691 -6.43 1.44 44.06
C PRO A 691 -5.71 2.64 44.67
N ASP A 692 -6.29 3.30 45.67
CA ASP A 692 -5.77 4.51 46.31
C ASP A 692 -4.92 4.23 47.55
N TYR A 693 -4.62 2.96 47.83
CA TYR A 693 -3.80 2.56 48.96
C TYR A 693 -2.33 2.96 48.78
N ALA A 694 -1.99 4.15 49.31
CA ALA A 694 -0.67 4.76 49.18
C ALA A 694 0.51 3.87 49.61
N PRO A 695 0.44 3.08 50.70
CA PRO A 695 1.57 2.27 51.16
C PRO A 695 2.04 1.23 50.12
N ALA A 696 1.12 0.59 49.41
CA ALA A 696 1.49 -0.36 48.36
C ALA A 696 2.11 0.31 47.11
N ARG A 697 1.72 1.57 46.80
CA ARG A 697 2.39 2.35 45.73
C ARG A 697 3.84 2.68 46.11
N ALA A 698 4.09 2.97 47.39
CA ALA A 698 5.43 3.25 47.88
C ALA A 698 6.35 2.02 47.72
N ILE A 699 5.87 0.81 48.06
CA ILE A 699 6.64 -0.43 47.85
C ILE A 699 6.95 -0.64 46.36
N LEU A 700 6.00 -0.40 45.46
CA LEU A 700 6.27 -0.49 44.02
C LEU A 700 7.32 0.52 43.56
N GLN A 701 7.35 1.71 44.13
CA GLN A 701 8.38 2.72 43.82
C GLN A 701 9.76 2.27 44.31
N GLU A 702 9.85 1.68 45.51
CA GLU A 702 11.09 1.11 46.05
C GLU A 702 11.59 -0.10 45.24
N VAL A 703 10.68 -0.96 44.77
CA VAL A 703 10.98 -2.07 43.84
C VAL A 703 11.63 -1.53 42.55
N GLN A 704 11.11 -0.44 41.99
CA GLN A 704 11.66 0.17 40.77
C GLN A 704 13.06 0.76 41.01
N ILE A 705 13.27 1.44 42.14
CA ILE A 705 14.58 2.00 42.52
C ILE A 705 15.62 0.87 42.64
N ARG A 706 15.28 -0.20 43.36
CA ARG A 706 16.19 -1.31 43.61
C ARG A 706 16.54 -2.09 42.34
N ARG A 707 15.61 -2.21 41.38
CA ARG A 707 15.90 -2.75 40.05
C ARG A 707 16.84 -1.87 39.25
N ALA A 708 16.66 -0.55 39.29
CA ALA A 708 17.58 0.38 38.63
C ALA A 708 18.99 0.30 39.23
N GLU A 709 19.11 0.08 40.54
CA GLU A 709 20.38 -0.16 41.22
C GLU A 709 21.05 -1.47 40.76
N GLU A 710 20.32 -2.60 40.71
CA GLU A 710 20.85 -3.88 40.20
C GLU A 710 21.39 -3.77 38.76
N ILE A 711 20.65 -3.07 37.89
CA ILE A 711 21.06 -2.85 36.50
C ILE A 711 22.31 -1.98 36.46
N SER A 712 22.35 -0.89 37.23
CA SER A 712 23.51 -0.01 37.34
C SER A 712 24.76 -0.73 37.85
N GLU A 713 24.62 -1.61 38.84
CA GLU A 713 25.73 -2.42 39.36
C GLU A 713 26.27 -3.39 38.31
N LYS A 714 25.39 -4.08 37.57
CA LYS A 714 25.79 -4.97 36.48
C LYS A 714 26.45 -4.23 35.32
N LEU A 715 25.98 -3.03 34.99
CA LEU A 715 26.63 -2.17 34.00
C LEU A 715 28.06 -1.80 34.43
N LYS A 716 28.24 -1.36 35.69
CA LYS A 716 29.57 -1.05 36.25
C LYS A 716 30.47 -2.28 36.26
N LEU A 717 29.94 -3.45 36.60
CA LEU A 717 30.68 -4.71 36.59
C LEU A 717 31.13 -5.08 35.16
N GLY A 718 30.23 -4.96 34.18
CA GLY A 718 30.56 -5.19 32.78
C GLY A 718 31.61 -4.22 32.24
N ASP A 719 31.48 -2.93 32.56
CA ASP A 719 32.43 -1.89 32.15
C ASP A 719 33.81 -2.11 32.80
N ALA A 720 33.85 -2.47 34.09
CA ALA A 720 35.09 -2.80 34.80
C ALA A 720 35.76 -4.06 34.23
N ALA A 721 34.99 -5.12 33.95
CA ALA A 721 35.50 -6.34 33.35
C ALA A 721 36.06 -6.09 31.94
N MET A 722 35.40 -5.25 31.13
CA MET A 722 35.88 -4.89 29.80
C MET A 722 37.20 -4.10 29.85
N ASN A 723 37.35 -3.19 30.82
CA ASN A 723 38.59 -2.43 31.02
C ASN A 723 39.76 -3.30 31.50
N GLN A 724 39.48 -4.39 32.22
CA GLN A 724 40.47 -5.36 32.68
C GLN A 724 40.82 -6.43 31.63
N GLY A 725 40.18 -6.42 30.46
CA GLY A 725 40.38 -7.42 29.40
C GLY A 725 39.62 -8.74 29.61
N ASN A 726 38.72 -8.81 30.59
CA ASN A 726 37.84 -9.95 30.84
C ASN A 726 36.57 -9.84 29.98
N VAL A 727 36.78 -9.95 28.67
CA VAL A 727 35.77 -9.70 27.62
C VAL A 727 34.56 -10.63 27.72
N ASP A 728 34.78 -11.88 28.09
CA ASP A 728 33.77 -12.92 28.34
C ASP A 728 32.87 -12.58 29.53
N VAL A 729 33.46 -12.08 30.62
CA VAL A 729 32.73 -11.67 31.83
C VAL A 729 31.91 -10.40 31.57
N ALA A 730 32.48 -9.44 30.84
CA ALA A 730 31.79 -8.21 30.46
C ALA A 730 30.55 -8.49 29.60
N LEU A 731 30.70 -9.33 28.57
CA LEU A 731 29.60 -9.71 27.69
C LEU A 731 28.50 -10.45 28.45
N LYS A 732 28.86 -11.36 29.37
CA LYS A 732 27.89 -12.09 30.20
C LYS A 732 27.08 -11.14 31.09
N ALA A 733 27.73 -10.19 31.77
CA ALA A 733 27.06 -9.20 32.61
C ALA A 733 26.05 -8.36 31.82
N TRP A 734 26.41 -7.96 30.60
CA TRP A 734 25.55 -7.23 29.68
C TRP A 734 24.40 -8.08 29.12
N GLN A 735 24.66 -9.33 28.75
CA GLN A 735 23.62 -10.26 28.28
C GLN A 735 22.61 -10.62 29.37
N GLU A 736 23.02 -10.67 30.64
CA GLU A 736 22.09 -10.86 31.76
C GLU A 736 21.12 -9.69 31.95
N ILE A 737 21.53 -8.47 31.61
CA ILE A 737 20.63 -7.31 31.55
C ILE A 737 19.65 -7.49 30.38
N LEU A 738 20.16 -7.81 29.19
CA LEU A 738 19.33 -8.00 27.98
C LEU A 738 18.35 -9.19 28.08
N ALA A 739 18.67 -10.20 28.89
CA ALA A 739 17.77 -11.32 29.18
C ALA A 739 16.55 -10.90 30.02
N ARG A 740 16.65 -9.81 30.79
CA ARG A 740 15.57 -9.24 31.61
C ARG A 740 14.88 -8.08 30.90
N GLU A 741 15.67 -7.20 30.27
CA GLU A 741 15.23 -6.05 29.49
C GLU A 741 15.67 -6.20 28.03
N ILE A 742 14.73 -6.69 27.24
CA ILE A 742 14.91 -7.12 25.84
C ILE A 742 15.49 -6.02 24.93
N ASP A 743 15.42 -4.74 25.33
CA ASP A 743 15.93 -3.59 24.57
C ASP A 743 16.48 -2.51 25.51
N HIS A 744 17.61 -2.80 26.18
CA HIS A 744 18.29 -1.82 27.04
C HIS A 744 19.29 -0.97 26.22
N PRO A 745 19.03 0.34 26.00
CA PRO A 745 19.80 1.17 25.05
C PRO A 745 21.28 1.33 25.44
N GLU A 746 21.56 1.47 26.74
CA GLU A 746 22.93 1.61 27.25
C GLU A 746 23.78 0.33 27.10
N VAL A 747 23.16 -0.85 27.17
CA VAL A 747 23.85 -2.13 26.97
C VAL A 747 24.14 -2.33 25.48
N ARG A 748 23.17 -2.02 24.62
CA ARG A 748 23.33 -2.06 23.17
C ARG A 748 24.53 -1.22 22.71
N LYS A 749 24.59 0.03 23.15
CA LYS A 749 25.69 0.96 22.82
C LYS A 749 27.06 0.40 23.23
N ARG A 750 27.15 -0.28 24.38
CA ARG A 750 28.40 -0.91 24.86
C ARG A 750 28.82 -2.10 24.01
N ILE A 751 27.88 -3.00 23.69
CA ILE A 751 28.15 -4.16 22.85
C ILE A 751 28.57 -3.71 21.43
N GLU A 752 27.89 -2.71 20.86
CA GLU A 752 28.25 -2.12 19.56
C GLU A 752 29.65 -1.49 19.58
N ALA A 753 29.96 -0.67 20.59
CA ALA A 753 31.26 0.00 20.73
C ALA A 753 32.44 -0.99 20.89
N HIS A 754 32.19 -2.20 21.39
CA HIS A 754 33.21 -3.21 21.65
C HIS A 754 33.15 -4.43 20.73
N ALA A 755 32.34 -4.41 19.67
CA ALA A 755 32.19 -5.51 18.71
C ALA A 755 33.52 -6.06 18.18
N GLY A 756 34.44 -5.17 17.78
CA GLY A 756 35.77 -5.55 17.31
C GLY A 756 36.63 -6.24 18.38
N ARG A 757 36.46 -5.88 19.66
CA ARG A 757 37.20 -6.50 20.78
C ARG A 757 36.74 -7.94 21.04
N PHE A 758 35.44 -8.23 20.93
CA PHE A 758 34.91 -9.59 21.04
C PHE A 758 35.54 -10.53 20.00
N LEU A 759 35.58 -10.10 18.73
CA LEU A 759 36.18 -10.86 17.64
C LEU A 759 37.67 -11.10 17.83
N SER A 760 38.43 -10.06 18.23
CA SER A 760 39.86 -10.21 18.52
C SER A 760 40.14 -11.12 19.70
N PHE A 761 39.28 -11.07 20.73
CA PHE A 761 39.39 -11.90 21.92
C PHE A 761 39.20 -13.38 21.57
N VAL A 762 38.14 -13.73 20.85
CA VAL A 762 37.89 -15.12 20.41
C VAL A 762 39.06 -15.66 19.60
N ARG A 763 39.60 -14.88 18.65
CA ARG A 763 40.76 -15.28 17.85
C ARG A 763 42.01 -15.50 18.71
N SER A 764 42.26 -14.62 19.68
CA SER A 764 43.39 -14.75 20.61
C SER A 764 43.25 -15.96 21.53
N MET A 765 42.07 -16.20 22.10
CA MET A 765 41.83 -17.34 22.99
C MET A 765 41.97 -18.67 22.24
N VAL A 766 41.44 -18.78 21.01
CA VAL A 766 41.59 -19.99 20.18
C VAL A 766 43.06 -20.26 19.84
N SER A 767 43.81 -19.22 19.46
CA SER A 767 45.24 -19.36 19.14
C SER A 767 46.06 -19.80 20.35
N GLU A 768 45.79 -19.23 21.53
CA GLU A 768 46.50 -19.58 22.77
C GLU A 768 46.12 -20.99 23.24
N SER A 769 44.85 -21.38 23.14
CA SER A 769 44.40 -22.74 23.40
C SER A 769 45.11 -23.78 22.53
N SER A 770 45.23 -23.51 21.22
CA SER A 770 45.92 -24.42 20.29
C SER A 770 47.40 -24.57 20.64
N ARG A 771 48.04 -23.49 21.13
CA ARG A 771 49.42 -23.53 21.62
C ARG A 771 49.58 -24.36 22.90
N LEU A 772 48.70 -24.14 23.88
CA LEU A 772 48.70 -24.88 25.15
C LEU A 772 48.38 -26.37 24.96
N GLN A 773 47.48 -26.69 24.03
CA GLN A 773 47.17 -28.06 23.62
C GLN A 773 48.40 -28.77 23.03
N ALA A 774 49.17 -28.08 22.18
CA ALA A 774 50.44 -28.60 21.66
C ALA A 774 51.55 -28.69 22.74
N GLY A 775 51.49 -27.84 23.77
CA GLY A 775 52.44 -27.78 24.89
C GLY A 775 52.18 -28.78 26.03
N GLY A 776 51.11 -29.57 25.97
CA GLY A 776 50.81 -30.63 26.95
C GLY A 776 50.03 -30.18 28.19
N ASP A 777 49.38 -29.01 28.16
CA ASP A 777 48.49 -28.54 29.25
C ASP A 777 47.02 -28.49 28.78
N PRO A 778 46.33 -29.65 28.73
CA PRO A 778 44.97 -29.76 28.24
C PRO A 778 43.96 -29.00 29.13
N GLU A 779 44.20 -28.89 30.43
CA GLU A 779 43.27 -28.21 31.34
C GLU A 779 43.24 -26.70 31.10
N GLN A 780 44.42 -26.10 30.93
CA GLN A 780 44.51 -24.67 30.65
C GLN A 780 43.99 -24.37 29.24
N ALA A 781 44.32 -25.20 28.25
CA ALA A 781 43.79 -25.07 26.88
C ALA A 781 42.25 -25.18 26.85
N LEU A 782 41.65 -26.07 27.65
CA LEU A 782 40.19 -26.20 27.75
C LEU A 782 39.53 -24.95 28.33
N LYS A 783 40.13 -24.33 29.35
CA LYS A 783 39.66 -23.05 29.92
C LYS A 783 39.64 -21.96 28.86
N PHE A 784 40.70 -21.81 28.07
CA PHE A 784 40.76 -20.81 27.01
C PHE A 784 39.74 -21.09 25.88
N TYR A 785 39.52 -22.35 25.50
CA TYR A 785 38.46 -22.69 24.53
C TYR A 785 37.06 -22.39 25.08
N ASN A 786 36.80 -22.66 26.35
CA ASN A 786 35.53 -22.33 27.01
C ASN A 786 35.31 -20.81 27.08
N ARG A 787 36.36 -20.01 27.32
CA ARG A 787 36.28 -18.54 27.27
C ARG A 787 36.00 -18.01 25.87
N ALA A 788 36.59 -18.62 24.84
CA ALA A 788 36.27 -18.30 23.44
C ALA A 788 34.80 -18.59 23.11
N LEU A 789 34.30 -19.76 23.55
CA LEU A 789 32.91 -20.19 23.33
C LEU A 789 31.89 -19.43 24.17
N ALA A 790 32.29 -18.84 25.29
CA ALA A 790 31.45 -17.93 26.07
C ALA A 790 31.11 -16.63 25.30
N VAL A 791 31.98 -16.22 24.37
CA VAL A 791 31.79 -15.01 23.53
C VAL A 791 31.20 -15.38 22.16
N ASP A 792 31.70 -16.44 21.54
CA ASP A 792 31.22 -16.98 20.25
C ASP A 792 30.88 -18.48 20.42
N PRO A 793 29.64 -18.82 20.82
CA PRO A 793 29.23 -20.21 21.06
C PRO A 793 29.30 -21.12 19.83
N TYR A 794 29.39 -20.56 18.62
CA TYR A 794 29.40 -21.31 17.36
C TYR A 794 30.78 -21.32 16.68
N ASN A 795 31.82 -20.86 17.37
CA ASN A 795 33.18 -20.86 16.87
C ASN A 795 33.68 -22.29 16.60
N GLU A 796 33.92 -22.62 15.34
CA GLU A 796 34.23 -24.00 14.93
C GLU A 796 35.57 -24.49 15.47
N ALA A 797 36.60 -23.62 15.46
CA ALA A 797 37.91 -23.96 15.97
C ALA A 797 37.89 -24.19 17.48
N ALA A 798 37.18 -23.32 18.22
CA ALA A 798 37.06 -23.49 19.67
C ALA A 798 36.23 -24.72 20.06
N ALA A 799 35.12 -24.97 19.37
CA ALA A 799 34.25 -26.12 19.64
C ALA A 799 34.95 -27.46 19.37
N LYS A 800 35.68 -27.55 18.26
CA LYS A 800 36.46 -28.74 17.90
C LYS A 800 37.58 -28.99 18.92
N GLY A 801 38.38 -27.97 19.21
CA GLY A 801 39.47 -28.06 20.19
C GLY A 801 38.97 -28.42 21.60
N ARG A 802 37.83 -27.84 22.03
CA ARG A 802 37.15 -28.23 23.28
C ARG A 802 36.78 -29.71 23.29
N GLY A 803 36.18 -30.22 22.22
CA GLY A 803 35.74 -31.63 22.12
C GLY A 803 36.88 -32.64 22.17
N GLU A 804 37.99 -32.35 21.49
CA GLU A 804 39.21 -33.17 21.52
C GLU A 804 39.80 -33.24 22.95
N ILE A 805 39.91 -32.09 23.62
CA ILE A 805 40.48 -32.03 24.97
C ILE A 805 39.55 -32.64 26.02
N ARG A 806 38.23 -32.37 25.93
CA ARG A 806 37.23 -32.99 26.81
C ARG A 806 37.31 -34.51 26.76
N SER A 807 37.51 -35.09 25.58
CA SER A 807 37.67 -36.55 25.42
C SER A 807 38.90 -37.09 26.15
N LEU A 808 39.98 -36.31 26.25
CA LEU A 808 41.20 -36.67 27.00
C LEU A 808 41.00 -36.57 28.52
N LEU A 809 40.21 -35.60 29.00
CA LEU A 809 39.97 -35.37 30.43
C LEU A 809 38.80 -36.18 31.00
N LEU A 810 37.94 -36.76 30.15
CA LEU A 810 36.74 -37.51 30.54
C LEU A 810 37.00 -38.61 31.60
N PRO A 811 38.07 -39.44 31.52
CA PRO A 811 38.32 -40.47 32.52
C PRO A 811 38.63 -39.91 33.93
N ARG A 812 39.21 -38.71 34.00
CA ARG A 812 39.48 -38.03 35.27
C ARG A 812 38.19 -37.41 35.81
N ILE A 813 37.38 -36.78 34.96
CA ILE A 813 36.09 -36.21 35.32
C ILE A 813 35.18 -37.27 35.96
N GLU A 814 35.08 -38.47 35.35
CA GLU A 814 34.27 -39.57 35.89
C GLU A 814 34.76 -40.05 37.27
N ARG A 815 36.08 -40.06 37.51
CA ARG A 815 36.66 -40.45 38.80
C ARG A 815 36.32 -39.44 39.89
N GLU A 816 36.50 -38.15 39.62
CA GLU A 816 36.18 -37.08 40.57
C GLU A 816 34.68 -36.97 40.82
N TYR A 817 33.84 -37.22 39.80
CA TYR A 817 32.38 -37.26 39.95
C TYR A 817 31.95 -38.40 40.89
N ALA A 818 32.57 -39.58 40.77
CA ALA A 818 32.34 -40.69 41.67
C ALA A 818 32.79 -40.40 43.12
N ASP A 819 33.90 -39.69 43.31
CA ASP A 819 34.35 -39.23 44.64
C ASP A 819 33.35 -38.23 45.26
N ALA A 820 32.90 -37.25 44.48
CA ALA A 820 31.88 -36.28 44.91
C ALA A 820 30.57 -36.97 45.30
N LEU A 821 30.12 -37.97 44.53
CA LEU A 821 28.92 -38.76 44.84
C LEU A 821 29.10 -39.59 46.12
N GLY A 822 30.30 -40.13 46.35
CA GLY A 822 30.66 -40.84 47.57
C GLY A 822 30.69 -39.96 48.81
N ARG A 823 31.12 -38.70 48.69
CA ARG A 823 31.08 -37.71 49.78
C ARG A 823 29.67 -37.20 50.04
N PHE A 824 28.90 -36.96 48.99
CA PHE A 824 27.49 -36.57 49.09
C PHE A 824 26.65 -37.62 49.84
N SER A 825 26.87 -38.91 49.59
CA SER A 825 26.16 -40.00 50.28
C SER A 825 26.55 -40.16 51.77
N LYS A 826 27.71 -39.64 52.18
CA LYS A 826 28.17 -39.58 53.58
C LYS A 826 27.77 -38.28 54.29
N GLU A 827 26.94 -37.44 53.67
CA GLU A 827 26.56 -36.10 54.14
C GLU A 827 27.73 -35.11 54.31
N GLU A 828 28.84 -35.36 53.61
CA GLU A 828 30.00 -34.46 53.53
C GLU A 828 29.79 -33.47 52.37
N TYR A 829 28.79 -32.60 52.49
CA TYR A 829 28.34 -31.74 51.40
C TYR A 829 29.38 -30.70 50.96
N GLU A 830 30.09 -30.07 51.89
CA GLU A 830 31.16 -29.09 51.62
C GLU A 830 32.29 -29.67 50.73
N PRO A 831 32.94 -30.79 51.11
CA PRO A 831 33.92 -31.44 50.25
C PRO A 831 33.37 -31.93 48.91
N ALA A 832 32.12 -32.40 48.86
CA ALA A 832 31.47 -32.82 47.62
C ALA A 832 31.27 -31.63 46.66
N ILE A 833 30.85 -30.47 47.19
CA ILE A 833 30.67 -29.23 46.42
C ILE A 833 32.00 -28.78 45.82
N ALA A 834 33.10 -28.81 46.59
CA ALA A 834 34.42 -28.41 46.09
C ALA A 834 34.92 -29.28 44.92
N THR A 835 34.72 -30.61 44.98
CA THR A 835 35.06 -31.52 43.88
C THR A 835 34.17 -31.28 42.67
N LEU A 836 32.87 -31.01 42.87
CA LEU A 836 31.93 -30.70 41.79
C LEU A 836 32.21 -29.34 41.13
N ASP A 837 32.65 -28.35 41.90
CA ASP A 837 33.09 -27.04 41.39
C ASP A 837 34.30 -27.19 40.47
N TRP A 838 35.27 -28.05 40.82
CA TRP A 838 36.38 -28.36 39.92
C TRP A 838 35.88 -29.01 38.62
N ILE A 839 34.99 -30.01 38.69
CA ILE A 839 34.43 -30.67 37.51
C ILE A 839 33.72 -29.67 36.61
N ILE A 840 32.89 -28.78 37.18
CA ILE A 840 32.16 -27.75 36.44
C ILE A 840 33.12 -26.70 35.85
N SER A 841 34.24 -26.41 36.51
CA SER A 841 35.26 -25.49 35.98
C SER A 841 35.99 -26.05 34.75
N VAL A 842 36.14 -27.37 34.66
CA VAL A 842 36.80 -28.08 33.56
C VAL A 842 35.79 -28.41 32.45
N ASP A 843 34.62 -28.91 32.81
CA ASP A 843 33.49 -29.22 31.91
C ASP A 843 32.20 -28.55 32.39
N PRO A 844 31.97 -27.27 32.01
CA PRO A 844 30.77 -26.53 32.38
C PRO A 844 29.46 -27.16 31.90
N ASP A 845 29.53 -28.02 30.88
CA ASP A 845 28.37 -28.66 30.26
C ASP A 845 27.94 -29.94 31.00
N ASP A 846 28.70 -30.47 31.97
CA ASP A 846 28.31 -31.67 32.73
C ASP A 846 27.07 -31.41 33.60
N VAL A 847 25.92 -31.85 33.09
CA VAL A 847 24.61 -31.69 33.73
C VAL A 847 24.55 -32.44 35.05
N ARG A 848 25.20 -33.61 35.14
CA ARG A 848 25.18 -34.46 36.33
C ARG A 848 25.90 -33.76 37.48
N ALA A 849 27.10 -33.22 37.20
CA ALA A 849 27.88 -32.45 38.18
C ALA A 849 27.11 -31.23 38.71
N ARG A 850 26.45 -30.48 37.82
CA ARG A 850 25.63 -29.33 38.21
C ARG A 850 24.41 -29.71 39.05
N GLN A 851 23.71 -30.78 38.70
CA GLN A 851 22.56 -31.28 39.46
C GLN A 851 22.98 -31.74 40.86
N LEU A 852 24.02 -32.58 40.94
CA LEU A 852 24.52 -33.08 42.22
C LEU A 852 25.06 -31.97 43.11
N ARG A 853 25.68 -30.92 42.54
CA ARG A 853 26.14 -29.74 43.27
C ARG A 853 24.98 -28.96 43.85
N ALA A 854 23.94 -28.69 43.04
CA ALA A 854 22.75 -27.98 43.50
C ALA A 854 22.01 -28.77 44.61
N ASP A 855 21.96 -30.10 44.49
CA ASP A 855 21.42 -30.96 45.53
C ASP A 855 22.28 -30.96 46.80
N ALA A 856 23.62 -30.94 46.68
CA ALA A 856 24.56 -30.83 47.79
C ALA A 856 24.42 -29.49 48.53
N GLU A 857 24.31 -28.38 47.81
CA GLU A 857 24.07 -27.06 48.39
C GLU A 857 22.73 -27.00 49.12
N ARG A 858 21.66 -27.52 48.52
CA ARG A 858 20.33 -27.55 49.14
C ARG A 858 20.34 -28.33 50.46
N ARG A 859 20.94 -29.53 50.46
CA ARG A 859 21.03 -30.39 51.66
C ARG A 859 21.96 -29.80 52.73
N ASN A 860 23.05 -29.16 52.34
CA ASN A 860 23.94 -28.46 53.26
C ASN A 860 23.20 -27.30 53.95
N LYS A 861 22.42 -26.54 53.17
CA LYS A 861 21.62 -25.42 53.66
C LYS A 861 20.51 -25.89 54.61
N GLU A 862 19.76 -26.94 54.28
CA GLU A 862 18.74 -27.53 55.17
C GLU A 862 19.34 -27.96 56.53
N LYS A 863 20.56 -28.51 56.53
CA LYS A 863 21.30 -28.92 57.73
C LYS A 863 21.72 -27.71 58.58
N THR A 864 22.18 -26.62 57.95
CA THR A 864 22.55 -25.40 58.67
C THR A 864 21.33 -24.64 59.21
N ASP A 865 20.26 -24.56 58.44
CA ASP A 865 19.04 -23.82 58.80
C ASP A 865 18.34 -24.49 60.00
N LEU A 866 18.29 -25.84 60.05
CA LEU A 866 17.78 -26.59 61.20
C LEU A 866 18.59 -26.33 62.47
N ALA A 867 19.92 -26.33 62.39
CA ALA A 867 20.79 -26.08 63.55
C ALA A 867 20.58 -24.67 64.13
N ARG A 868 20.40 -23.67 63.25
CA ARG A 868 20.13 -22.28 63.64
C ARG A 868 18.73 -22.10 64.22
N ALA A 869 17.73 -22.74 63.62
CA ALA A 869 16.36 -22.75 64.14
C ALA A 869 16.28 -23.36 65.55
N GLN A 870 17.04 -24.43 65.83
CA GLN A 870 17.11 -25.05 67.15
C GLN A 870 17.71 -24.11 68.21
N GLN A 871 18.74 -23.33 67.85
CA GLN A 871 19.34 -22.34 68.74
C GLN A 871 18.38 -21.20 69.07
N LEU A 872 17.69 -20.65 68.06
CA LEU A 872 16.67 -19.61 68.24
C LEU A 872 15.51 -20.13 69.10
N PHE A 873 15.08 -21.37 68.89
CA PHE A 873 14.03 -21.99 69.69
C PHE A 873 14.37 -22.06 71.19
N ASN A 874 15.62 -22.39 71.53
CA ASN A 874 16.10 -22.40 72.91
C ASN A 874 16.18 -20.98 73.49
N ALA A 875 16.54 -19.97 72.69
CA ALA A 875 16.55 -18.58 73.13
C ALA A 875 15.13 -18.07 73.46
N GLY A 876 14.12 -18.43 72.65
CA GLY A 876 12.72 -18.09 72.93
C GLY A 876 12.21 -18.69 74.25
N LEU A 877 12.62 -19.92 74.59
CA LEU A 877 12.31 -20.55 75.89
C LEU A 877 12.89 -19.76 77.08
N THR A 878 14.06 -19.16 76.93
CA THR A 878 14.66 -18.30 77.96
C THR A 878 13.87 -17.01 78.16
N HIS A 879 13.43 -16.35 77.07
CA HIS A 879 12.57 -15.16 77.18
C HIS A 879 11.22 -15.48 77.83
N TYR A 880 10.63 -16.64 77.50
CA TYR A 880 9.37 -17.10 78.06
C TYR A 880 9.44 -17.31 79.59
N ARG A 881 10.53 -17.93 80.07
CA ARG A 881 10.77 -18.14 81.51
C ARG A 881 10.94 -16.84 82.28
N ASN A 882 11.45 -15.81 81.63
CA ASN A 882 11.66 -14.49 82.22
C ASN A 882 10.42 -13.58 82.11
N LEU A 883 9.26 -14.13 81.72
CA LEU A 883 7.99 -13.42 81.54
C LEU A 883 8.03 -12.33 80.44
N HIS A 884 9.02 -12.36 79.55
CA HIS A 884 9.12 -11.47 78.39
C HIS A 884 8.41 -12.10 77.19
N PHE A 885 7.09 -12.21 77.29
CA PHE A 885 6.27 -13.00 76.36
C PHE A 885 6.34 -12.50 74.90
N GLU A 886 6.39 -11.19 74.65
CA GLU A 886 6.53 -10.64 73.29
C GLU A 886 7.88 -11.00 72.65
N GLN A 887 8.96 -10.93 73.43
CA GLN A 887 10.30 -11.28 72.98
C GLN A 887 10.43 -12.78 72.73
N ALA A 888 9.77 -13.60 73.56
CA ALA A 888 9.70 -15.05 73.36
C ALA A 888 8.98 -15.41 72.06
N ILE A 889 7.86 -14.76 71.76
CA ILE A 889 7.10 -14.94 70.52
C ILE A 889 7.95 -14.54 69.31
N ALA A 890 8.57 -13.36 69.33
CA ALA A 890 9.39 -12.88 68.20
C ALA A 890 10.54 -13.84 67.88
N VAL A 891 11.24 -14.34 68.90
CA VAL A 891 12.37 -15.26 68.71
C VAL A 891 11.90 -16.65 68.22
N TRP A 892 10.73 -17.13 68.65
CA TRP A 892 10.15 -18.38 68.14
C TRP A 892 9.56 -18.26 66.73
N GLU A 893 9.00 -17.12 66.36
CA GLU A 893 8.57 -16.83 64.99
C GLU A 893 9.78 -16.75 64.05
N MET A 894 10.90 -16.17 64.51
CA MET A 894 12.19 -16.24 63.79
C MET A 894 12.68 -17.68 63.62
N ALA A 895 12.61 -18.51 64.67
CA ALA A 895 12.98 -19.93 64.59
C ALA A 895 12.13 -20.72 63.57
N LEU A 896 10.83 -20.45 63.52
CA LEU A 896 9.90 -21.06 62.53
C LEU A 896 10.10 -20.52 61.11
N SER A 897 10.64 -19.32 60.95
CA SER A 897 10.98 -18.76 59.64
C SER A 897 12.24 -19.40 59.03
N GLU A 898 13.19 -19.83 59.87
CA GLU A 898 14.40 -20.54 59.47
C GLU A 898 14.12 -22.03 59.19
N TYR A 899 13.23 -22.67 59.98
CA TYR A 899 12.82 -24.06 59.75
C TYR A 899 11.33 -24.28 60.13
N SER A 900 10.47 -24.37 59.11
CA SER A 900 9.01 -24.29 59.29
C SER A 900 8.36 -25.46 60.01
N SER A 901 9.01 -26.62 60.08
CA SER A 901 8.50 -27.85 60.73
C SER A 901 9.05 -28.07 62.14
N LEU A 902 9.60 -27.03 62.78
CA LEU A 902 10.15 -27.13 64.13
C LEU A 902 9.05 -27.43 65.17
N ALA A 903 9.08 -28.64 65.72
CA ALA A 903 8.04 -29.15 66.62
C ALA A 903 7.96 -28.34 67.94
N GLY A 904 6.75 -27.96 68.36
CA GLY A 904 6.48 -27.30 69.65
C GLY A 904 6.47 -25.77 69.64
N ALA A 905 7.08 -25.10 68.66
CA ALA A 905 7.19 -23.63 68.63
C ALA A 905 5.84 -22.92 68.48
N ARG A 906 4.96 -23.42 67.60
CA ARG A 906 3.62 -22.84 67.40
C ARG A 906 2.74 -22.92 68.65
N SER A 907 2.82 -24.02 69.40
CA SER A 907 2.03 -24.22 70.62
C SER A 907 2.43 -23.25 71.73
N LEU A 908 3.73 -22.94 71.84
CA LEU A 908 4.26 -22.04 72.87
C LEU A 908 4.00 -20.56 72.54
N ILE A 909 3.95 -20.20 71.26
CA ILE A 909 3.55 -18.86 70.80
C ILE A 909 2.09 -18.57 71.23
N GLU A 910 1.18 -19.52 71.01
CA GLU A 910 -0.23 -19.37 71.40
C GLU A 910 -0.41 -19.24 72.93
N GLU A 911 0.34 -20.01 73.72
CA GLU A 911 0.32 -19.89 75.19
C GLU A 911 0.83 -18.52 75.67
N ALA A 912 1.91 -18.02 75.06
CA ALA A 912 2.47 -16.70 75.38
C ALA A 912 1.51 -15.55 75.04
N ARG A 913 0.79 -15.63 73.92
CA ARG A 913 -0.23 -14.64 73.50
C ARG A 913 -1.39 -14.59 74.50
N GLY A 914 -1.87 -15.75 74.96
CA GLY A 914 -2.94 -15.82 75.97
C GLY A 914 -2.60 -15.14 77.30
N ARG A 915 -1.32 -15.10 77.70
CA ARG A 915 -0.89 -14.41 78.93
C ARG A 915 -0.77 -12.89 78.78
N ILE A 916 -0.48 -12.39 77.57
CA ILE A 916 -0.45 -10.94 77.28
C ILE A 916 -1.86 -10.35 77.35
N ASP A 917 -2.84 -11.04 76.78
CA ASP A 917 -4.25 -10.61 76.73
C ASP A 917 -4.91 -10.47 78.13
N GLN A 918 -4.37 -11.15 79.14
CA GLN A 918 -4.82 -11.05 80.53
C GLN A 918 -4.25 -9.80 81.22
N ALA A 919 -2.98 -9.49 81.00
CA ALA A 919 -2.31 -8.32 81.60
C ALA A 919 -2.79 -6.98 81.03
N VAL A 920 -3.15 -6.94 79.73
CA VAL A 920 -3.68 -5.73 79.07
C VAL A 920 -5.07 -5.38 79.61
N ARG A 921 -5.91 -6.37 79.91
CA ARG A 921 -7.27 -6.17 80.45
C ARG A 921 -7.30 -5.56 81.84
N GLU A 922 -6.38 -5.94 82.73
CA GLU A 922 -6.29 -5.36 84.08
C GLU A 922 -5.83 -3.89 84.06
N LYS A 923 -4.95 -3.52 83.12
CA LYS A 923 -4.46 -2.15 82.98
C LYS A 923 -5.52 -1.17 82.45
N ASP A 924 -6.32 -1.61 81.46
CA ASP A 924 -7.41 -0.81 80.88
C ASP A 924 -8.53 -0.48 81.90
N LEU A 925 -8.83 -1.41 82.82
CA LEU A 925 -9.82 -1.20 83.88
C LEU A 925 -9.37 -0.21 84.95
N GLU A 926 -8.08 -0.18 85.27
CA GLU A 926 -7.49 0.77 86.23
C GLU A 926 -7.49 2.20 85.67
N GLU A 927 -7.14 2.35 84.39
CA GLU A 927 -7.11 3.65 83.69
C GLU A 927 -8.51 4.27 83.53
N LYS A 928 -9.52 3.45 83.24
CA LYS A 928 -10.93 3.86 83.22
C LYS A 928 -11.45 4.30 84.60
N PHE A 929 -11.02 3.63 85.68
CA PHE A 929 -11.38 4.05 87.03
C PHE A 929 -10.83 5.42 87.40
N VAL A 930 -9.55 5.67 87.11
CA VAL A 930 -8.89 6.97 87.32
C VAL A 930 -9.57 8.06 86.49
N THR A 931 -9.96 7.74 85.25
CA THR A 931 -10.70 8.66 84.38
C THR A 931 -12.03 9.09 85.00
N GLY A 932 -12.79 8.15 85.59
CA GLY A 932 -14.02 8.47 86.31
C GLY A 932 -13.80 9.38 87.53
N VAL A 933 -12.70 9.19 88.29
CA VAL A 933 -12.34 10.05 89.43
C VAL A 933 -12.05 11.47 88.96
N ASN A 934 -11.24 11.63 87.90
CA ASN A 934 -10.92 12.93 87.35
C ASN A 934 -12.17 13.68 86.85
N LEU A 935 -13.12 12.98 86.21
CA LEU A 935 -14.38 13.58 85.75
C LEU A 935 -15.27 14.02 86.92
N TYR A 936 -15.26 13.28 88.02
CA TYR A 936 -15.98 13.64 89.24
C TYR A 936 -15.39 14.90 89.90
N GLU A 937 -14.06 15.01 90.00
CA GLU A 937 -13.39 16.20 90.54
C GLU A 937 -13.60 17.45 89.67
N GLN A 938 -13.74 17.28 88.35
CA GLN A 938 -14.07 18.35 87.41
C GLN A 938 -15.54 18.80 87.46
N GLY A 939 -16.36 18.21 88.33
CA GLY A 939 -17.78 18.51 88.46
C GLY A 939 -18.64 17.95 87.32
N ASN A 940 -18.09 17.07 86.47
CA ASN A 940 -18.80 16.43 85.37
C ASN A 940 -19.40 15.09 85.81
N PHE A 941 -20.32 15.17 86.76
CA PHE A 941 -20.82 14.00 87.50
C PHE A 941 -21.51 12.97 86.60
N MET A 942 -22.21 13.39 85.54
CA MET A 942 -22.88 12.46 84.62
C MET A 942 -21.89 11.58 83.85
N LYS A 943 -20.83 12.18 83.30
CA LYS A 943 -19.79 11.40 82.59
C LYS A 943 -18.99 10.52 83.53
N ALA A 944 -18.75 10.98 84.76
CA ALA A 944 -18.13 10.15 85.79
C ALA A 944 -18.98 8.91 86.11
N ILE A 945 -20.31 9.06 86.18
CA ILE A 945 -21.25 7.95 86.36
C ILE A 945 -21.19 6.95 85.20
N GLU A 946 -21.18 7.42 83.95
CA GLU A 946 -21.10 6.56 82.75
C GLU A 946 -19.81 5.71 82.74
N VAL A 947 -18.66 6.34 82.95
CA VAL A 947 -17.36 5.66 82.96
C VAL A 947 -17.27 4.64 84.10
N TRP A 948 -17.76 4.98 85.30
CA TRP A 948 -17.76 4.04 86.42
C TRP A 948 -18.79 2.91 86.30
N GLU A 949 -19.89 3.10 85.56
CA GLU A 949 -20.84 2.02 85.24
C GLU A 949 -20.21 0.95 84.32
N GLU A 950 -19.32 1.34 83.40
CA GLU A 950 -18.55 0.40 82.58
C GLU A 950 -17.56 -0.41 83.42
N VAL A 951 -16.83 0.26 84.34
CA VAL A 951 -15.91 -0.43 85.28
C VAL A 951 -16.69 -1.41 86.16
N ARG A 952 -17.90 -1.04 86.61
CA ARG A 952 -18.77 -1.90 87.42
C ARG A 952 -19.28 -3.13 86.67
N LYS A 953 -19.59 -3.02 85.38
CA LYS A 953 -20.01 -4.16 84.56
C LYS A 953 -18.87 -5.16 84.33
N ALA A 954 -17.65 -4.66 84.17
CA ALA A 954 -16.47 -5.47 83.93
C ALA A 954 -15.94 -6.15 85.20
N ASP A 955 -16.00 -5.48 86.35
CA ASP A 955 -15.69 -6.05 87.67
C ASP A 955 -16.72 -5.63 88.74
N PRO A 956 -17.79 -6.43 88.93
CA PRO A 956 -18.86 -6.14 89.88
C PRO A 956 -18.43 -6.16 91.36
N GLN A 957 -17.27 -6.73 91.70
CA GLN A 957 -16.83 -6.89 93.09
C GLN A 957 -15.97 -5.71 93.59
N ARG A 958 -15.63 -4.76 92.73
CA ARG A 958 -14.79 -3.61 93.06
C ARG A 958 -15.55 -2.57 93.92
N LYS A 959 -15.52 -2.76 95.24
CA LYS A 959 -16.27 -1.96 96.23
C LYS A 959 -16.11 -0.44 96.10
N LEU A 960 -14.94 0.06 95.69
CA LEU A 960 -14.67 1.49 95.57
C LEU A 960 -15.57 2.18 94.53
N VAL A 961 -15.80 1.55 93.36
CA VAL A 961 -16.62 2.10 92.26
C VAL A 961 -18.05 2.41 92.70
N ASN A 962 -18.64 1.55 93.53
CA ASN A 962 -20.03 1.72 93.97
C ASN A 962 -20.20 2.94 94.90
N ASN A 963 -19.21 3.26 95.73
CA ASN A 963 -19.25 4.43 96.62
C ASN A 963 -19.12 5.74 95.84
N TYR A 964 -18.24 5.76 94.83
CA TYR A 964 -18.06 6.90 93.95
C TYR A 964 -19.28 7.16 93.06
N LEU A 965 -19.93 6.11 92.54
CA LEU A 965 -21.19 6.21 91.81
C LEU A 965 -22.32 6.82 92.66
N ALA A 966 -22.44 6.42 93.92
CA ALA A 966 -23.43 6.98 94.84
C ALA A 966 -23.19 8.48 95.09
N SER A 967 -21.94 8.86 95.33
CA SER A 967 -21.55 10.26 95.58
C SER A 967 -21.73 11.14 94.34
N ALA A 968 -21.46 10.63 93.14
CA ALA A 968 -21.66 11.33 91.87
C ALA A 968 -23.13 11.61 91.57
N ARG A 969 -24.01 10.65 91.82
CA ARG A 969 -25.45 10.83 91.61
C ARG A 969 -26.00 11.94 92.51
N GLN A 970 -25.63 11.93 93.79
CA GLN A 970 -26.10 12.95 94.74
C GLN A 970 -25.61 14.36 94.38
N SER A 971 -24.34 14.51 94.00
CA SER A 971 -23.81 15.82 93.58
C SER A 971 -24.44 16.34 92.28
N LEU A 972 -24.83 15.46 91.36
CA LEU A 972 -25.55 15.83 90.13
C LEU A 972 -26.96 16.35 90.45
N ASP A 973 -27.68 15.66 91.33
CA ASP A 973 -29.02 16.06 91.76
C ASP A 973 -29.02 17.45 92.45
N ASP A 974 -28.02 17.72 93.28
CA ASP A 974 -27.87 19.01 93.96
C ASP A 974 -27.61 20.17 92.98
N GLN A 975 -26.82 19.95 91.92
CA GLN A 975 -26.57 20.96 90.89
C GLN A 975 -27.83 21.27 90.07
N ILE A 976 -28.59 20.25 89.69
CA ILE A 976 -29.85 20.40 88.96
C ILE A 976 -30.84 21.20 89.83
N ALA A 977 -30.97 20.86 91.11
CA ALA A 977 -31.86 21.56 92.04
C ALA A 977 -31.49 23.04 92.23
N TRP A 978 -30.20 23.40 92.20
CA TRP A 978 -29.77 24.80 92.24
C TRP A 978 -30.24 25.60 91.03
N HIS A 979 -29.99 25.09 89.81
CA HIS A 979 -30.36 25.77 88.57
C HIS A 979 -31.87 25.94 88.41
N LEU A 980 -32.65 24.95 88.86
CA LEU A 980 -34.10 25.02 88.91
C LEU A 980 -34.60 26.15 89.82
N ARG A 981 -34.05 26.27 91.04
CA ARG A 981 -34.44 27.33 91.98
C ARG A 981 -34.07 28.73 91.47
N GLU A 982 -32.91 28.87 90.86
CA GLU A 982 -32.49 30.16 90.30
C GLU A 982 -33.33 30.54 89.07
N GLY A 983 -33.69 29.56 88.23
CA GLY A 983 -34.62 29.78 87.13
C GLY A 983 -35.99 30.27 87.61
N ASP A 984 -36.54 29.68 88.68
CA ASP A 984 -37.82 30.10 89.27
C ASP A 984 -37.76 31.54 89.78
N ARG A 985 -36.70 31.88 90.51
CA ARG A 985 -36.48 33.24 91.03
C ARG A 985 -36.40 34.28 89.91
N LEU A 986 -35.67 33.97 88.83
CA LEU A 986 -35.51 34.88 87.69
C LEU A 986 -36.82 35.05 86.91
N ARG A 987 -37.62 34.00 86.83
CA ARG A 987 -38.96 34.02 86.22
C ARG A 987 -39.90 34.94 87.00
N GLU A 988 -39.90 34.86 88.32
CA GLU A 988 -40.70 35.73 89.20
C GLU A 988 -40.31 37.21 89.10
N GLN A 989 -39.05 37.51 88.79
CA GLN A 989 -38.56 38.88 88.55
C GLN A 989 -38.90 39.42 87.15
N GLY A 990 -39.62 38.65 86.33
CA GLY A 990 -39.98 39.03 84.95
C GLY A 990 -38.82 38.94 83.95
N ASN A 991 -37.66 38.41 84.35
CA ASN A 991 -36.51 38.22 83.47
C ASN A 991 -36.55 36.85 82.78
N LEU A 992 -37.54 36.68 81.91
CA LEU A 992 -37.89 35.40 81.30
C LEU A 992 -36.75 34.78 80.47
N LEU A 993 -35.88 35.59 79.86
CA LEU A 993 -34.71 35.08 79.13
C LEU A 993 -33.71 34.41 80.07
N LYS A 994 -33.30 35.09 81.15
CA LYS A 994 -32.36 34.52 82.12
C LYS A 994 -32.94 33.32 82.86
N ALA A 995 -34.25 33.31 83.07
CA ALA A 995 -34.95 32.14 83.61
C ALA A 995 -34.83 30.92 82.69
N VAL A 996 -35.09 31.10 81.37
CA VAL A 996 -34.90 30.05 80.36
C VAL A 996 -33.45 29.57 80.32
N GLU A 997 -32.46 30.48 80.35
CA GLU A 997 -31.03 30.12 80.38
C GLU A 997 -30.68 29.27 81.61
N SER A 998 -31.21 29.62 82.79
CA SER A 998 -30.95 28.87 84.02
C SER A 998 -31.59 27.48 84.01
N TYR A 999 -32.82 27.33 83.50
CA TYR A 999 -33.43 26.00 83.34
C TYR A 999 -32.75 25.17 82.23
N GLN A 1000 -32.27 25.79 81.14
CA GLN A 1000 -31.46 25.09 80.13
C GLN A 1000 -30.12 24.60 80.69
N ALA A 1001 -29.53 25.33 81.64
CA ALA A 1001 -28.34 24.85 82.34
C ALA A 1001 -28.66 23.56 83.13
N ALA A 1002 -29.84 23.47 83.77
CA ALA A 1002 -30.31 22.24 84.40
C ALA A 1002 -30.57 21.12 83.35
N GLU A 1003 -31.10 21.44 82.18
CA GLU A 1003 -31.36 20.48 81.08
C GLU A 1003 -30.06 19.89 80.53
N LYS A 1004 -29.00 20.71 80.43
CA LYS A 1004 -27.67 20.23 80.00
C LYS A 1004 -27.03 19.27 81.00
N LEU A 1005 -27.34 19.40 82.28
CA LEU A 1005 -26.83 18.49 83.31
C LEU A 1005 -27.57 17.14 83.28
N HIS A 1006 -28.89 17.15 82.99
CA HIS A 1006 -29.66 15.92 82.78
C HIS A 1006 -30.88 16.17 81.88
N ALA A 1007 -30.76 15.80 80.60
CA ALA A 1007 -31.73 16.17 79.55
C ALA A 1007 -33.15 15.64 79.79
N ASP A 1008 -33.29 14.49 80.45
CA ASP A 1008 -34.58 13.84 80.70
C ASP A 1008 -35.17 14.12 82.09
N HIS A 1009 -34.63 15.10 82.84
CA HIS A 1009 -35.13 15.38 84.18
C HIS A 1009 -36.56 15.97 84.14
N PRO A 1010 -37.57 15.31 84.70
CA PRO A 1010 -38.98 15.64 84.46
C PRO A 1010 -39.36 17.06 84.92
N GLU A 1011 -38.84 17.54 86.05
CA GLU A 1011 -39.13 18.90 86.54
C GLU A 1011 -38.49 20.01 85.68
N VAL A 1012 -37.32 19.76 85.10
CA VAL A 1012 -36.61 20.74 84.26
C VAL A 1012 -37.39 20.99 82.99
N ARG A 1013 -37.87 19.92 82.36
CA ARG A 1013 -38.63 19.99 81.11
C ARG A 1013 -39.92 20.79 81.26
N THR A 1014 -40.64 20.60 82.36
CA THR A 1014 -41.89 21.33 82.63
C THR A 1014 -41.64 22.82 82.86
N ARG A 1015 -40.71 23.18 83.76
CA ARG A 1015 -40.43 24.60 84.08
C ARG A 1015 -39.84 25.37 82.90
N LEU A 1016 -38.99 24.72 82.10
CA LEU A 1016 -38.43 25.27 80.88
C LEU A 1016 -39.49 25.52 79.80
N ALA A 1017 -40.47 24.61 79.65
CA ALA A 1017 -41.56 24.79 78.70
C ALA A 1017 -42.44 25.99 79.06
N ASP A 1018 -42.79 26.15 80.34
CA ASP A 1018 -43.58 27.27 80.83
C ASP A 1018 -42.86 28.62 80.61
N ALA A 1019 -41.56 28.69 80.93
CA ALA A 1019 -40.77 29.91 80.77
C ALA A 1019 -40.60 30.31 79.29
N ARG A 1020 -40.43 29.34 78.38
CA ARG A 1020 -40.37 29.59 76.92
C ARG A 1020 -41.67 30.15 76.36
N SER A 1021 -42.82 29.64 76.83
CA SER A 1021 -44.14 30.11 76.41
C SER A 1021 -44.37 31.59 76.78
N GLY A 1022 -43.98 31.97 77.99
CA GLY A 1022 -44.02 33.38 78.44
C GLY A 1022 -43.14 34.31 77.60
N LEU A 1023 -41.92 33.86 77.26
CA LEU A 1023 -40.97 34.64 76.45
C LEU A 1023 -41.48 34.87 75.01
N ALA A 1024 -42.10 33.85 74.41
CA ALA A 1024 -42.64 33.95 73.05
C ALA A 1024 -43.77 35.00 72.93
N THR A 1025 -44.60 35.14 73.97
CA THR A 1025 -45.68 36.13 74.00
C THR A 1025 -45.13 37.56 74.05
N GLN A 1026 -44.05 37.79 74.80
CA GLN A 1026 -43.41 39.10 74.93
C GLN A 1026 -42.69 39.54 73.65
N LEU A 1027 -42.08 38.59 72.93
CA LEU A 1027 -41.46 38.84 71.62
C LEU A 1027 -42.47 39.28 70.56
N ALA A 1028 -43.68 38.70 70.56
CA ALA A 1028 -44.73 39.06 69.62
C ALA A 1028 -45.21 40.52 69.79
N GLN A 1029 -45.37 40.99 71.02
CA GLN A 1029 -45.76 42.38 71.31
C GLN A 1029 -44.74 43.41 70.79
N TRP A 1030 -43.43 43.16 70.98
CA TRP A 1030 -42.40 44.08 70.47
C TRP A 1030 -42.30 44.07 68.94
N MET A 1031 -42.57 42.93 68.30
CA MET A 1031 -42.62 42.84 66.83
C MET A 1031 -43.73 43.69 66.22
N ASP A 1032 -44.92 43.72 66.83
CA ASP A 1032 -46.03 44.55 66.36
C ASP A 1032 -45.79 46.05 66.56
N GLN A 1033 -45.17 46.43 67.68
CA GLN A 1033 -44.77 47.82 67.96
C GLN A 1033 -43.71 48.32 66.94
N GLY A 1034 -42.75 47.47 66.56
CA GLY A 1034 -41.73 47.81 65.58
C GLY A 1034 -42.31 48.09 64.19
N ARG A 1035 -43.25 47.26 63.73
CA ARG A 1035 -43.91 47.45 62.42
C ARG A 1035 -44.72 48.74 62.36
N ALA A 1036 -45.54 49.00 63.37
CA ALA A 1036 -46.36 50.23 63.43
C ALA A 1036 -45.52 51.52 63.44
N ALA A 1037 -44.31 51.49 64.02
CA ALA A 1037 -43.41 52.63 64.05
C ALA A 1037 -42.67 52.88 62.72
N VAL A 1038 -42.42 51.84 61.90
CA VAL A 1038 -41.87 52.00 60.54
C VAL A 1038 -42.88 52.72 59.64
N ASP A 1039 -44.14 52.31 59.70
CA ASP A 1039 -45.22 52.93 58.89
C ASP A 1039 -45.44 54.40 59.25
N ALA A 1040 -45.16 54.79 60.50
CA ALA A 1040 -45.24 56.17 60.98
C ALA A 1040 -43.99 57.04 60.69
N GLY A 1041 -42.95 56.49 60.03
CA GLY A 1041 -41.70 57.20 59.73
C GLY A 1041 -40.81 57.49 60.95
N GLN A 1042 -41.09 56.86 62.10
CA GLN A 1042 -40.34 57.03 63.34
C GLN A 1042 -39.24 55.96 63.45
N TYR A 1043 -38.25 56.05 62.57
CA TYR A 1043 -37.26 54.99 62.35
C TYR A 1043 -36.44 54.58 63.57
N GLU A 1044 -36.14 55.50 64.50
CA GLU A 1044 -35.38 55.16 65.72
C GLU A 1044 -36.24 54.42 66.76
N SER A 1045 -37.52 54.77 66.90
CA SER A 1045 -38.45 54.02 67.76
C SER A 1045 -38.70 52.61 67.20
N ALA A 1046 -38.85 52.50 65.87
CA ALA A 1046 -38.97 51.20 65.19
C ALA A 1046 -37.71 50.34 65.36
N ARG A 1047 -36.51 50.95 65.25
CA ARG A 1047 -35.23 50.30 65.52
C ARG A 1047 -35.14 49.77 66.94
N ALA A 1048 -35.60 50.55 67.92
CA ALA A 1048 -35.56 50.15 69.33
C ALA A 1048 -36.44 48.92 69.59
N ALA A 1049 -37.65 48.88 69.04
CA ALA A 1049 -38.56 47.74 69.19
C ALA A 1049 -38.05 46.47 68.48
N PHE A 1050 -37.57 46.57 67.23
CA PHE A 1050 -36.98 45.41 66.54
C PHE A 1050 -35.66 44.96 67.17
N ARG A 1051 -34.83 45.88 67.69
CA ARG A 1051 -33.63 45.50 68.45
C ARG A 1051 -33.97 44.85 69.79
N ALA A 1052 -35.09 45.19 70.43
CA ALA A 1052 -35.53 44.50 71.64
C ALA A 1052 -35.90 43.03 71.35
N VAL A 1053 -36.57 42.77 70.22
CA VAL A 1053 -36.82 41.41 69.70
C VAL A 1053 -35.50 40.69 69.43
N LEU A 1054 -34.56 41.31 68.69
CA LEU A 1054 -33.27 40.68 68.38
C LEU A 1054 -32.32 40.52 69.57
N ARG A 1055 -32.52 41.27 70.66
CA ARG A 1055 -31.73 41.08 71.88
C ARG A 1055 -32.11 39.78 72.61
N VAL A 1056 -33.31 39.27 72.35
CA VAL A 1056 -33.86 38.06 72.96
C VAL A 1056 -33.87 36.89 71.96
N ASP A 1057 -34.20 37.13 70.69
CA ASP A 1057 -34.08 36.19 69.57
C ASP A 1057 -33.22 36.79 68.46
N PRO A 1058 -31.88 36.65 68.52
CA PRO A 1058 -30.96 37.25 67.57
C PRO A 1058 -31.17 36.82 66.12
N GLU A 1059 -31.81 35.66 65.90
CA GLU A 1059 -32.07 35.04 64.60
C GLU A 1059 -33.45 35.42 64.03
N ASN A 1060 -34.25 36.22 64.74
CA ASN A 1060 -35.61 36.55 64.33
C ASN A 1060 -35.66 37.24 62.96
N ALA A 1061 -36.02 36.47 61.94
CA ALA A 1061 -35.98 36.93 60.55
C ALA A 1061 -36.89 38.15 60.32
N GLY A 1062 -38.03 38.23 61.01
CA GLY A 1062 -38.95 39.35 60.90
C GLY A 1062 -38.36 40.67 61.43
N ALA A 1063 -37.68 40.64 62.59
CA ALA A 1063 -37.05 41.82 63.17
C ALA A 1063 -35.79 42.25 62.40
N ARG A 1064 -34.97 41.30 61.90
CA ARG A 1064 -33.82 41.60 61.01
C ARG A 1064 -34.29 42.23 59.70
N THR A 1065 -35.37 41.72 59.11
CA THR A 1065 -35.95 42.29 57.88
C THR A 1065 -36.48 43.70 58.13
N GLY A 1066 -37.19 43.93 59.25
CA GLY A 1066 -37.65 45.27 59.65
C GLY A 1066 -36.51 46.27 59.87
N LEU A 1067 -35.38 45.84 60.45
CA LEU A 1067 -34.18 46.68 60.58
C LEU A 1067 -33.52 46.97 59.23
N ASN A 1068 -33.43 45.99 58.32
CA ASN A 1068 -32.85 46.19 57.00
C ASN A 1068 -33.68 47.17 56.14
N GLU A 1069 -35.00 47.16 56.29
CA GLU A 1069 -35.91 48.12 55.65
C GLU A 1069 -35.66 49.55 56.17
N ILE A 1070 -35.50 49.70 57.49
CA ILE A 1070 -35.11 50.96 58.14
C ILE A 1070 -33.72 51.41 57.67
N ASP A 1071 -32.76 50.49 57.57
CA ASP A 1071 -31.39 50.77 57.13
C ASP A 1071 -31.37 51.23 55.66
N ARG A 1072 -32.15 50.61 54.77
CA ARG A 1072 -32.31 51.10 53.38
C ARG A 1072 -32.88 52.52 53.29
N LEU A 1073 -33.96 52.79 54.02
CA LEU A 1073 -34.63 54.10 53.99
C LEU A 1073 -33.80 55.20 54.67
N SER A 1074 -32.98 54.85 55.67
CA SER A 1074 -32.03 55.76 56.31
C SER A 1074 -30.73 55.93 55.51
N MET A 1075 -30.28 54.92 54.76
CA MET A 1075 -29.11 54.98 53.87
C MET A 1075 -29.35 55.84 52.63
N ALA A 1076 -30.55 55.83 52.04
CA ALA A 1076 -30.90 56.74 50.94
C ALA A 1076 -30.84 58.23 51.35
N ARG A 1077 -30.98 58.54 52.65
CA ARG A 1077 -30.81 59.87 53.23
C ARG A 1077 -29.35 60.19 53.60
N ALA A 1078 -28.57 59.17 53.98
CA ALA A 1078 -27.15 59.30 54.36
C ALA A 1078 -26.17 59.26 53.16
N GLU A 1079 -26.56 58.67 52.02
CA GLU A 1079 -25.79 58.67 50.76
C GLU A 1079 -25.76 60.07 50.10
N ALA A 1080 -26.72 60.94 50.41
CA ALA A 1080 -26.67 62.37 50.05
C ALA A 1080 -25.63 63.16 50.88
N GLU A 1081 -25.22 62.66 52.05
CA GLU A 1081 -24.28 63.31 52.97
C GLU A 1081 -22.87 62.71 52.92
N ARG A 1082 -22.69 61.50 52.37
CA ARG A 1082 -21.40 60.79 52.28
C ARG A 1082 -20.64 60.91 50.95
N ALA A 1083 -21.06 61.82 50.06
CA ALA A 1083 -20.26 62.20 48.88
C ALA A 1083 -19.06 63.13 49.23
N ILE A 1084 -18.85 63.46 50.51
CA ILE A 1084 -17.76 64.34 50.99
C ILE A 1084 -17.07 63.67 52.20
N ALA A 1085 -16.33 62.57 52.01
CA ALA A 1085 -15.23 62.12 52.89
C ALA A 1085 -14.57 60.83 52.37
N ILE A 1086 -13.42 61.04 51.72
CA ILE A 1086 -12.35 60.12 51.27
C ILE A 1086 -11.93 59.18 52.46
N GLU A 1087 -11.60 57.87 52.38
CA GLU A 1087 -10.69 57.09 51.50
C GLU A 1087 -10.82 55.57 51.81
N GLY A 1088 -10.34 54.69 50.90
CA GLY A 1088 -10.01 53.29 51.25
C GLY A 1088 -9.91 52.32 50.06
N ALA A 1089 -8.73 52.20 49.45
CA ALA A 1089 -8.44 51.33 48.31
C ALA A 1089 -8.32 49.82 48.65
N PRO A 1090 -8.59 48.89 47.70
CA PRO A 1090 -8.72 47.45 47.94
C PRO A 1090 -7.46 46.63 47.59
N VAL A 1091 -7.28 45.49 48.28
CA VAL A 1091 -6.29 44.43 47.98
C VAL A 1091 -6.88 43.47 46.94
N VAL A 1092 -6.15 43.24 45.84
CA VAL A 1092 -6.54 42.45 44.66
C VAL A 1092 -6.19 40.97 44.83
N ASP A 1093 -7.20 40.11 44.69
CA ASP A 1093 -7.05 38.65 44.54
C ASP A 1093 -7.04 38.29 43.03
N ARG A 1094 -5.89 37.82 42.53
CA ARG A 1094 -5.63 37.52 41.10
C ARG A 1094 -6.40 36.31 40.55
N SER A 1095 -7.16 35.59 41.38
CA SER A 1095 -8.00 34.46 40.95
C SER A 1095 -9.29 34.91 40.23
N ALA A 1096 -9.86 36.06 40.63
CA ALA A 1096 -11.11 36.58 40.07
C ALA A 1096 -10.96 37.08 38.61
N GLU A 1097 -9.81 37.65 38.26
CA GLU A 1097 -9.53 38.13 36.89
C GLU A 1097 -9.46 36.98 35.86
N HIS A 1098 -8.85 35.85 36.23
CA HIS A 1098 -8.76 34.68 35.35
C HIS A 1098 -10.13 34.01 35.12
N ILE A 1099 -10.95 33.92 36.17
CA ILE A 1099 -12.31 33.38 36.08
C ILE A 1099 -13.18 34.28 35.19
N ALA A 1100 -13.10 35.60 35.36
CA ALA A 1100 -13.81 36.56 34.52
C ALA A 1100 -13.37 36.48 33.04
N GLY A 1101 -12.07 36.33 32.78
CA GLY A 1101 -11.52 36.16 31.44
C GLY A 1101 -12.03 34.90 30.71
N TRP A 1102 -11.99 33.75 31.38
CA TRP A 1102 -12.47 32.50 30.79
C TRP A 1102 -13.99 32.46 30.57
N LEU A 1103 -14.78 33.11 31.44
CA LEU A 1103 -16.22 33.27 31.21
C LEU A 1103 -16.51 34.13 29.99
N GLN A 1104 -15.80 35.24 29.82
CA GLN A 1104 -15.96 36.11 28.66
C GLN A 1104 -15.53 35.42 27.35
N GLU A 1105 -14.49 34.58 27.41
CA GLU A 1105 -14.04 33.80 26.26
C GLU A 1105 -15.02 32.67 25.91
N ALA A 1106 -15.56 31.98 26.92
CA ALA A 1106 -16.62 31.00 26.74
C ALA A 1106 -17.78 31.62 25.95
N ASP A 1107 -18.25 32.81 26.34
CA ASP A 1107 -19.35 33.54 25.67
C ASP A 1107 -19.08 33.86 24.21
N ARG A 1108 -17.87 34.32 23.88
CA ARG A 1108 -17.49 34.56 22.48
C ARG A 1108 -17.54 33.27 21.67
N TYR A 1109 -17.07 32.16 22.24
CA TYR A 1109 -17.10 30.87 21.55
C TYR A 1109 -18.50 30.27 21.47
N ARG A 1110 -19.39 30.54 22.43
CA ARG A 1110 -20.82 30.16 22.34
C ARG A 1110 -21.47 30.73 21.09
N GLN A 1111 -21.26 32.03 20.81
CA GLN A 1111 -21.76 32.68 19.60
C GLN A 1111 -21.14 32.08 18.32
N LYS A 1112 -19.83 31.78 18.35
CA LYS A 1112 -19.14 31.14 17.22
C LYS A 1112 -19.61 29.71 16.95
N VAL A 1113 -20.07 28.97 17.97
CA VAL A 1113 -20.70 27.66 17.76
C VAL A 1113 -22.01 27.83 17.02
N GLN A 1114 -22.87 28.75 17.47
CA GLN A 1114 -24.15 29.00 16.80
C GLN A 1114 -23.95 29.41 15.34
N LEU A 1115 -23.00 30.31 15.06
CA LEU A 1115 -22.64 30.69 13.70
C LEU A 1115 -22.17 29.50 12.83
N ALA A 1116 -21.43 28.55 13.41
CA ALA A 1116 -20.99 27.36 12.68
C ALA A 1116 -22.15 26.38 12.41
N VAL A 1117 -23.11 26.28 13.34
CA VAL A 1117 -24.35 25.51 13.15
C VAL A 1117 -25.21 26.13 12.06
N ASP A 1118 -25.35 27.45 12.05
CA ASP A 1118 -26.13 28.19 11.04
C ASP A 1118 -25.49 28.09 9.63
N GLN A 1119 -24.16 27.93 9.58
CA GLN A 1119 -23.40 27.67 8.36
C GLN A 1119 -23.37 26.19 7.93
N ASN A 1120 -24.09 25.30 8.64
CA ASN A 1120 -24.12 23.86 8.38
C ASN A 1120 -22.72 23.19 8.44
N ARG A 1121 -21.80 23.76 9.24
CA ARG A 1121 -20.46 23.21 9.50
C ARG A 1121 -20.42 22.52 10.86
N THR A 1122 -21.07 21.36 10.94
CA THR A 1122 -21.25 20.59 12.18
C THR A 1122 -19.91 20.18 12.82
N ASP A 1123 -18.88 19.95 12.01
CA ASP A 1123 -17.49 19.70 12.44
C ASP A 1123 -16.85 20.91 13.16
N LEU A 1124 -16.99 22.11 12.57
CA LEU A 1124 -16.49 23.35 13.14
C LEU A 1124 -17.27 23.75 14.41
N ALA A 1125 -18.58 23.48 14.43
CA ALA A 1125 -19.42 23.67 15.60
C ALA A 1125 -18.98 22.75 16.75
N MET A 1126 -18.68 21.48 16.48
CA MET A 1126 -18.16 20.53 17.48
C MET A 1126 -16.81 20.96 18.05
N GLN A 1127 -15.87 21.40 17.21
CA GLN A 1127 -14.56 21.86 17.65
C GLN A 1127 -14.68 23.06 18.62
N ARG A 1128 -15.54 24.02 18.26
CA ARG A 1128 -15.79 25.21 19.10
C ARG A 1128 -16.55 24.87 20.38
N ALA A 1129 -17.50 23.94 20.34
CA ALA A 1129 -18.23 23.48 21.52
C ALA A 1129 -17.32 22.75 22.53
N ARG A 1130 -16.34 21.95 22.07
CA ARG A 1130 -15.31 21.35 22.94
C ARG A 1130 -14.47 22.41 23.65
N HIS A 1131 -14.15 23.51 22.97
CA HIS A 1131 -13.38 24.60 23.56
C HIS A 1131 -14.16 25.33 24.65
N VAL A 1132 -15.46 25.62 24.42
CA VAL A 1132 -16.36 26.15 25.47
C VAL A 1132 -16.40 25.22 26.69
N LEU A 1133 -16.53 23.90 26.47
CA LEU A 1133 -16.54 22.91 27.55
C LEU A 1133 -15.20 22.88 28.32
N SER A 1134 -14.07 23.03 27.64
CA SER A 1134 -12.76 23.10 28.30
C SER A 1134 -12.60 24.34 29.18
N LEU A 1135 -13.14 25.50 28.77
CA LEU A 1135 -13.09 26.74 29.55
C LEU A 1135 -13.93 26.61 30.84
N TYR A 1136 -15.12 26.02 30.78
CA TYR A 1136 -15.91 25.75 31.99
C TYR A 1136 -15.24 24.75 32.93
N ARG A 1137 -14.59 23.71 32.40
CA ARG A 1137 -13.81 22.77 33.23
C ARG A 1137 -12.60 23.44 33.88
N GLN A 1138 -11.93 24.36 33.21
CA GLN A 1138 -10.83 25.15 33.78
C GLN A 1138 -11.31 26.06 34.92
N ILE A 1139 -12.48 26.71 34.77
CA ILE A 1139 -13.08 27.49 35.87
C ILE A 1139 -13.39 26.58 37.07
N LEU A 1140 -13.95 25.40 36.84
CA LEU A 1140 -14.28 24.43 37.90
C LEU A 1140 -13.05 23.83 38.59
N THR A 1141 -11.86 23.88 37.97
CA THR A 1141 -10.60 23.51 38.64
C THR A 1141 -10.10 24.59 39.59
N LEU A 1142 -10.44 25.87 39.39
CA LEU A 1142 -10.08 26.97 40.30
C LEU A 1142 -11.14 27.22 41.38
N ASP A 1143 -12.42 27.12 41.02
CA ASP A 1143 -13.55 27.20 41.95
C ASP A 1143 -14.56 26.09 41.64
N ALA A 1144 -14.43 24.99 42.38
CA ALA A 1144 -15.31 23.83 42.24
C ALA A 1144 -16.78 24.10 42.62
N ARG A 1145 -17.08 25.24 43.25
CA ARG A 1145 -18.44 25.68 43.64
C ARG A 1145 -19.01 26.76 42.71
N HIS A 1146 -18.30 27.14 41.64
CA HIS A 1146 -18.72 28.20 40.73
C HIS A 1146 -20.01 27.84 39.97
N ALA A 1147 -21.14 28.37 40.42
CA ALA A 1147 -22.48 27.98 39.96
C ALA A 1147 -22.66 28.10 38.43
N ALA A 1148 -22.18 29.19 37.81
CA ALA A 1148 -22.32 29.42 36.38
C ALA A 1148 -21.47 28.45 35.53
N ALA A 1149 -20.30 28.03 36.02
CA ALA A 1149 -19.42 27.13 35.28
C ALA A 1149 -19.92 25.68 35.37
N ARG A 1150 -20.49 25.28 36.50
CA ARG A 1150 -21.12 23.96 36.67
C ARG A 1150 -22.36 23.81 35.79
N SER A 1151 -23.22 24.83 35.75
CA SER A 1151 -24.35 24.87 34.84
C SER A 1151 -23.91 24.87 33.37
N GLY A 1152 -22.88 25.65 33.02
CA GLY A 1152 -22.33 25.71 31.67
C GLY A 1152 -21.69 24.40 31.20
N GLU A 1153 -20.98 23.68 32.07
CA GLU A 1153 -20.36 22.38 31.75
C GLU A 1153 -21.42 21.34 31.39
N THR A 1154 -22.49 21.24 32.17
CA THR A 1154 -23.59 20.30 31.92
C THR A 1154 -24.35 20.63 30.63
N GLU A 1155 -24.65 21.91 30.39
CA GLU A 1155 -25.34 22.36 29.18
C GLU A 1155 -24.51 22.07 27.91
N TRP A 1156 -23.21 22.38 27.94
CA TRP A 1156 -22.33 22.25 26.78
C TRP A 1156 -21.84 20.83 26.54
N ALA A 1157 -21.81 19.97 27.57
CA ALA A 1157 -21.64 18.53 27.40
C ALA A 1157 -22.80 17.93 26.61
N ARG A 1158 -24.05 18.26 26.98
CA ARG A 1158 -25.25 17.81 26.23
C ARG A 1158 -25.27 18.36 24.80
N ARG A 1159 -24.95 19.65 24.63
CA ARG A 1159 -24.92 20.29 23.30
C ARG A 1159 -23.86 19.68 22.37
N LEU A 1160 -22.72 19.28 22.92
CA LEU A 1160 -21.68 18.58 22.17
C LEU A 1160 -22.16 17.18 21.72
N GLU A 1161 -22.90 16.47 22.56
CA GLU A 1161 -23.48 15.16 22.24
C GLU A 1161 -24.53 15.26 21.12
N GLU A 1162 -25.40 16.28 21.15
CA GLU A 1162 -26.36 16.57 20.07
C GLU A 1162 -25.66 16.84 18.73
N LEU A 1163 -24.58 17.65 18.74
CA LEU A 1163 -23.80 17.93 17.54
C LEU A 1163 -23.09 16.70 17.00
N GLN A 1164 -22.62 15.80 17.87
CA GLN A 1164 -22.03 14.52 17.48
C GLN A 1164 -23.05 13.59 16.81
N GLN A 1165 -24.28 13.53 17.31
CA GLN A 1165 -25.33 12.71 16.71
C GLN A 1165 -25.76 13.23 15.34
N ARG A 1166 -25.88 14.55 15.19
CA ARG A 1166 -26.16 15.21 13.90
C ARG A 1166 -25.03 14.96 12.88
N TRP A 1167 -23.78 15.04 13.31
CA TRP A 1167 -22.63 14.76 12.45
C TRP A 1167 -22.60 13.30 11.98
N LYS A 1168 -22.93 12.34 12.86
CA LYS A 1168 -23.06 10.91 12.51
C LYS A 1168 -24.16 10.66 11.47
N THR A 1169 -25.29 11.34 11.58
CA THR A 1169 -26.38 11.22 10.60
C THR A 1169 -26.00 11.83 9.24
N GLU A 1170 -25.34 12.99 9.22
CA GLU A 1170 -24.86 13.66 8.00
C GLU A 1170 -23.79 12.86 7.24
N LYS A 1171 -22.95 12.07 7.94
CA LYS A 1171 -21.87 11.27 7.34
C LYS A 1171 -22.21 9.80 7.06
N SER A 1172 -23.42 9.36 7.43
CA SER A 1172 -23.89 7.98 7.26
C SER A 1172 -23.82 7.47 5.80
N GLY A 1173 -24.15 8.32 4.82
CA GLY A 1173 -24.07 7.96 3.39
C GLY A 1173 -22.66 7.67 2.89
N ALA A 1174 -21.67 8.46 3.33
CA ALA A 1174 -20.27 8.25 2.97
C ALA A 1174 -19.70 6.98 3.63
N ILE A 1175 -20.09 6.71 4.88
CA ILE A 1175 -19.74 5.48 5.60
C ILE A 1175 -20.29 4.26 4.84
N SER A 1176 -21.56 4.28 4.42
CA SER A 1176 -22.15 3.19 3.64
C SER A 1176 -21.44 2.98 2.30
N GLN A 1177 -21.12 4.06 1.58
CA GLN A 1177 -20.42 3.97 0.29
C GLN A 1177 -19.04 3.30 0.44
N TYR A 1178 -18.24 3.68 1.43
CA TYR A 1178 -16.92 3.08 1.65
C TYR A 1178 -17.00 1.65 2.20
N ILE A 1179 -18.01 1.32 3.02
CA ILE A 1179 -18.27 -0.07 3.44
C ILE A 1179 -18.54 -0.96 2.21
N PHE A 1180 -19.42 -0.53 1.29
CA PHE A 1180 -19.77 -1.30 0.08
C PHE A 1180 -18.62 -1.38 -0.92
N SER A 1181 -17.90 -0.28 -1.14
CA SER A 1181 -16.68 -0.26 -1.98
C SER A 1181 -15.64 -1.24 -1.47
N GLY A 1182 -15.35 -1.21 -0.15
CA GLY A 1182 -14.40 -2.12 0.47
C GLY A 1182 -14.84 -3.58 0.38
N LEU A 1183 -16.15 -3.87 0.48
CA LEU A 1183 -16.68 -5.22 0.27
C LEU A 1183 -16.54 -5.69 -1.19
N GLY A 1184 -16.76 -4.81 -2.17
CA GLY A 1184 -16.51 -5.10 -3.59
C GLY A 1184 -15.04 -5.43 -3.85
N HIS A 1185 -14.13 -4.59 -3.35
CA HIS A 1185 -12.68 -4.83 -3.42
C HIS A 1185 -12.26 -6.15 -2.75
N TYR A 1186 -12.88 -6.48 -1.61
CA TYR A 1186 -12.62 -7.73 -0.90
C TYR A 1186 -13.07 -8.97 -1.69
N GLN A 1187 -14.20 -8.89 -2.38
CA GLN A 1187 -14.70 -9.98 -3.24
C GLN A 1187 -13.86 -10.16 -4.51
N GLU A 1188 -13.37 -9.07 -5.09
CA GLU A 1188 -12.51 -9.06 -6.27
C GLU A 1188 -11.04 -9.43 -5.98
N GLY A 1189 -10.70 -9.71 -4.71
CA GLY A 1189 -9.34 -10.10 -4.31
C GLY A 1189 -8.36 -8.92 -4.14
N ARG A 1190 -8.81 -7.68 -4.31
CA ARG A 1190 -8.05 -6.44 -4.08
C ARG A 1190 -8.04 -6.08 -2.59
N LEU A 1191 -7.33 -6.88 -1.80
CA LEU A 1191 -7.40 -6.83 -0.33
C LEU A 1191 -6.80 -5.56 0.28
N ASN A 1192 -5.78 -4.95 -0.35
CA ASN A 1192 -5.17 -3.72 0.14
C ASN A 1192 -6.09 -2.52 -0.08
N GLU A 1193 -6.78 -2.48 -1.22
CA GLU A 1193 -7.77 -1.48 -1.58
C GLU A 1193 -9.02 -1.60 -0.70
N ALA A 1194 -9.43 -2.82 -0.35
CA ALA A 1194 -10.50 -3.06 0.62
C ALA A 1194 -10.16 -2.51 2.02
N VAL A 1195 -8.93 -2.75 2.50
CA VAL A 1195 -8.44 -2.19 3.77
C VAL A 1195 -8.36 -0.66 3.71
N ALA A 1196 -7.96 -0.09 2.57
CA ALA A 1196 -7.92 1.36 2.38
C ALA A 1196 -9.32 2.00 2.47
N ASP A 1197 -10.33 1.38 1.85
CA ASP A 1197 -11.71 1.86 1.92
C ASP A 1197 -12.30 1.77 3.33
N TRP A 1198 -12.06 0.69 4.06
CA TRP A 1198 -12.53 0.59 5.45
C TRP A 1198 -11.73 1.46 6.42
N ASN A 1199 -10.46 1.78 6.13
CA ASN A 1199 -9.74 2.81 6.88
C ASN A 1199 -10.33 4.21 6.64
N ARG A 1200 -10.89 4.51 5.45
CA ARG A 1200 -11.65 5.74 5.21
C ARG A 1200 -12.94 5.78 6.04
N VAL A 1201 -13.56 4.62 6.29
CA VAL A 1201 -14.67 4.52 7.25
C VAL A 1201 -14.20 4.84 8.66
N LEU A 1202 -13.07 4.28 9.12
CA LEU A 1202 -12.53 4.58 10.46
C LEU A 1202 -12.02 6.01 10.62
N ALA A 1203 -11.66 6.68 9.53
CA ALA A 1203 -11.35 8.11 9.55
C ALA A 1203 -12.60 8.99 9.77
N ILE A 1204 -13.80 8.47 9.48
CA ILE A 1204 -15.09 9.15 9.65
C ILE A 1204 -15.81 8.68 10.92
N ASP A 1205 -15.72 7.40 11.26
CA ASP A 1205 -16.29 6.82 12.47
C ASP A 1205 -15.25 5.88 13.08
N SER A 1206 -14.43 6.44 13.96
CA SER A 1206 -13.31 5.72 14.56
C SER A 1206 -13.75 4.44 15.26
N ASP A 1207 -14.99 4.38 15.76
CA ASP A 1207 -15.57 3.26 16.51
C ASP A 1207 -16.43 2.32 15.65
N ASN A 1208 -16.36 2.42 14.32
CA ASN A 1208 -17.11 1.57 13.43
C ASN A 1208 -16.67 0.09 13.52
N VAL A 1209 -17.42 -0.70 14.27
CA VAL A 1209 -17.12 -2.12 14.54
C VAL A 1209 -17.01 -2.95 13.27
N LYS A 1210 -17.86 -2.69 12.26
CA LYS A 1210 -17.84 -3.42 10.99
C LYS A 1210 -16.58 -3.17 10.18
N ALA A 1211 -16.13 -1.92 10.09
CA ALA A 1211 -14.89 -1.59 9.39
C ALA A 1211 -13.66 -2.21 10.07
N ARG A 1212 -13.59 -2.20 11.41
CA ARG A 1212 -12.50 -2.87 12.16
C ARG A 1212 -12.46 -4.38 11.92
N ASP A 1213 -13.62 -5.06 12.02
CA ASP A 1213 -13.73 -6.51 11.77
C ASP A 1213 -13.35 -6.85 10.32
N TYR A 1214 -13.82 -6.09 9.34
CA TYR A 1214 -13.49 -6.33 7.93
C TYR A 1214 -12.00 -6.10 7.61
N ILE A 1215 -11.36 -5.08 8.20
CA ILE A 1215 -9.92 -4.87 8.08
C ILE A 1215 -9.15 -6.06 8.67
N GLU A 1216 -9.57 -6.57 9.82
CA GLU A 1216 -8.92 -7.71 10.47
C GLU A 1216 -9.02 -8.97 9.59
N ARG A 1217 -10.20 -9.25 9.01
CA ARG A 1217 -10.40 -10.37 8.08
C ARG A 1217 -9.55 -10.25 6.82
N ALA A 1218 -9.46 -9.05 6.24
CA ALA A 1218 -8.62 -8.81 5.07
C ALA A 1218 -7.12 -8.95 5.38
N ARG A 1219 -6.65 -8.45 6.53
CA ARG A 1219 -5.26 -8.62 6.97
C ARG A 1219 -4.90 -10.08 7.18
N LYS A 1220 -5.76 -10.86 7.85
CA LYS A 1220 -5.58 -12.33 7.99
C LYS A 1220 -5.50 -13.03 6.64
N LYS A 1221 -6.30 -12.60 5.65
CA LYS A 1221 -6.27 -13.17 4.30
C LYS A 1221 -5.02 -12.77 3.50
N ILE A 1222 -4.54 -11.53 3.63
CA ILE A 1222 -3.26 -11.06 3.07
C ILE A 1222 -2.10 -11.85 3.65
N GLU A 1223 -2.08 -12.05 4.96
CA GLU A 1223 -1.04 -12.79 5.67
C GLU A 1223 -1.01 -14.27 5.24
N LYS A 1224 -2.19 -14.89 5.07
CA LYS A 1224 -2.30 -16.25 4.52
C LYS A 1224 -1.80 -16.35 3.08
N LEU A 1225 -2.08 -15.35 2.24
CA LEU A 1225 -1.60 -15.33 0.85
C LEU A 1225 -0.08 -15.12 0.77
N LYS A 1226 0.47 -14.23 1.59
CA LYS A 1226 1.92 -14.02 1.68
C LYS A 1226 2.66 -15.28 2.13
N ARG A 1227 2.11 -16.01 3.11
CA ARG A 1227 2.67 -17.27 3.59
C ARG A 1227 2.72 -18.34 2.50
N ASN A 1228 1.68 -18.41 1.66
CA ASN A 1228 1.58 -19.34 0.53
C ASN A 1228 2.43 -18.94 -0.70
N GLU A 1229 2.92 -17.70 -0.80
CA GLU A 1229 3.88 -17.27 -1.84
C GLU A 1229 5.33 -17.49 -1.41
N THR A 1230 5.57 -17.68 -0.11
CA THR A 1230 6.89 -18.02 0.47
C THR A 1230 7.11 -19.52 0.70
N GLU A 1231 6.08 -20.35 0.58
CA GLU A 1231 6.17 -21.81 0.41
C GLU A 1231 6.29 -22.15 -1.09
#